data_AF-A0A939H860-F1
#
_entry.id   AF-A0A939H860-F1
#
_cell.length_a   1.000
_cell.length_b   1.000
_cell.length_c   1.000
_cell.angle_alpha   90.00
_cell.angle_beta   90.00
_cell.angle_gamma   90.00
#
_symmetry.space_group_name_H-M   'P 1'
#
loop_
_entity.id
_entity.type
_entity.pdbx_description
1 polymer ?
#
loop_
_entity_poly.entity_id
_entity_poly.type
_entity_poly.pdbx_seq_one_letter_code
_entity_poly.pdbx_strand_id
1 'polypeptide(L)'
;MFKKLFLLLIVILPCSILFAGLQSFSLVVEKAAISTSEIKLARDVIKKVESAFISNNKSIDITVSDTELEAISKMGSNLMANSRVLVSTSDHGVVLAASTKVIERFPFYLNASCFLSTKQTTAELYNCKLGHIPMRGRWVKWLSMNLVSHLFGNEVAANVNDVLDQLHHADKEIRLIGEKQVMKPQQLRASLQKIGQLAQIIQHQKLVNVSSIDAYLEELNKYSYSELAPYMKHLFILAKKRSKSLNPVDENTAILWALAIQFGDSSFSSMAGINYNKGYVRLPTLRGRGDLTQHFLYSAILGQLGHEFTVLAVGETKELLDSLKGGTGFSFSDLAADKAGLAFSNFITGNEAKAYKAQKVLANSNIEDAFFPFIHDLPDGLKDEDYDRIIGTVGSKSYRFVEDEINKRIDNLVLYNNKKLKAVNDIYWQAPLRNKISLSWYKVDTHVHSQFSTGRNSINTLAEKAVEFGCDAIAVTDYGHSFLRAGQQNHYLKLLEGAKKMNPDVTIMAGLEWNIPPFRGKEQATIILPYSKDETELLADFALRFDQGNHYSQDLLSPKFAFKWLEALAEKYNIKPLILYNHPNKKNAQQRENEHDIEYWRELSSNLVSFSGSPGRQKLKGRNGNGYRYREIQTENGWDPSISQVGGEWDRLLQKGYKVWGASASSEFTNEDKDYWPCEYSSTHIQSESASQNHILAAFQAGRYWGQQGNFVKNLSFSVSTNSGSVVMGQVAKVDFDELVNINLSVELNLFDWQSELSDLDEVELIVITDERIDAIKLDTVKMMGNTAVISMPFFINSENTVFRFRGSHINLADQTMMFYTNPIKLVSRVN
;
A
#
# COMPACT_ATOMS: atom_id res chain seq x y z
N MET A 1 -1.26 67.01 0.72
CA MET A 1 -2.05 66.43 1.83
C MET A 1 -3.24 65.62 1.33
N PHE A 2 -4.08 66.16 0.45
CA PHE A 2 -5.27 65.48 -0.12
C PHE A 2 -5.00 64.12 -0.80
N LYS A 3 -3.96 63.98 -1.63
CA LYS A 3 -3.59 62.70 -2.26
C LYS A 3 -3.20 61.60 -1.27
N LYS A 4 -2.50 61.95 -0.18
CA LYS A 4 -2.13 61.00 0.88
C LYS A 4 -3.34 60.60 1.72
N LEU A 5 -4.27 61.53 1.99
CA LEU A 5 -5.52 61.25 2.69
C LEU A 5 -6.47 60.37 1.86
N PHE A 6 -6.52 60.59 0.54
CA PHE A 6 -7.29 59.79 -0.41
C PHE A 6 -6.74 58.36 -0.55
N LEU A 7 -5.41 58.21 -0.63
CA LEU A 7 -4.75 56.89 -0.58
C LEU A 7 -4.96 56.17 0.76
N LEU A 8 -4.93 56.92 1.87
CA LEU A 8 -5.21 56.36 3.20
C LEU A 8 -6.67 55.88 3.30
N LEU A 9 -7.63 56.64 2.76
CA LEU A 9 -9.04 56.27 2.68
C LEU A 9 -9.27 55.06 1.77
N ILE A 10 -8.55 54.96 0.66
CA ILE A 10 -8.60 53.79 -0.25
C ILE A 10 -8.11 52.52 0.43
N VAL A 11 -7.25 52.60 1.45
CA VAL A 11 -6.75 51.42 2.19
C VAL A 11 -7.57 51.16 3.46
N ILE A 12 -7.88 52.21 4.23
CA ILE A 12 -8.61 52.10 5.50
C ILE A 12 -10.06 51.71 5.28
N LEU A 13 -10.73 52.26 4.26
CA LEU A 13 -12.14 51.95 4.01
C LEU A 13 -12.36 50.46 3.70
N PRO A 14 -11.63 49.81 2.77
CA PRO A 14 -11.77 48.37 2.58
C PRO A 14 -11.30 47.57 3.78
N CYS A 15 -10.21 47.94 4.48
CA CYS A 15 -9.79 47.22 5.69
C CYS A 15 -10.82 47.30 6.83
N SER A 16 -11.48 48.45 7.01
CA SER A 16 -12.54 48.63 8.02
C SER A 16 -13.85 47.93 7.63
N ILE A 17 -14.19 47.90 6.34
CA ILE A 17 -15.30 47.09 5.80
C ILE A 17 -15.01 45.60 6.00
N LEU A 18 -13.78 45.16 5.74
CA LEU A 18 -13.37 43.76 5.92
C LEU A 18 -13.40 43.38 7.40
N PHE A 19 -12.91 44.24 8.30
CA PHE A 19 -12.99 44.04 9.75
C PHE A 19 -14.43 44.03 10.27
N ALA A 20 -15.31 44.92 9.78
CA ALA A 20 -16.73 44.94 10.12
C ALA A 20 -17.51 43.72 9.59
N GLY A 21 -16.96 43.05 8.56
CA GLY A 21 -17.50 41.79 8.02
C GLY A 21 -17.07 40.54 8.79
N LEU A 22 -16.01 40.62 9.61
CA LEU A 22 -15.51 39.48 10.39
C LEU A 22 -16.31 39.28 11.68
N GLN A 23 -16.62 38.02 11.98
CA GLN A 23 -17.34 37.60 13.18
C GLN A 23 -16.56 36.50 13.91
N SER A 24 -16.72 36.42 15.24
CA SER A 24 -15.99 35.46 16.08
C SER A 24 -16.64 34.07 16.18
N PHE A 25 -17.70 33.84 15.41
CA PHE A 25 -18.47 32.59 15.39
C PHE A 25 -18.85 32.23 13.96
N SER A 26 -18.99 30.92 13.69
CA SER A 26 -19.50 30.42 12.42
C SER A 26 -21.03 30.49 12.42
N LEU A 27 -21.62 31.07 11.37
CA LEU A 27 -23.07 31.06 11.17
C LEU A 27 -23.59 29.66 10.77
N VAL A 28 -22.79 28.92 10.01
CA VAL A 28 -23.07 27.53 9.63
C VAL A 28 -22.27 26.61 10.55
N VAL A 29 -22.97 25.87 11.41
CA VAL A 29 -22.36 24.90 12.34
C VAL A 29 -21.99 23.63 11.58
N GLU A 30 -20.87 23.03 11.95
CA GLU A 30 -20.40 21.74 11.45
C GLU A 30 -21.48 20.66 11.58
N LYS A 31 -22.08 20.26 10.46
CA LYS A 31 -22.74 18.95 10.35
C LYS A 31 -21.70 17.93 9.92
N ALA A 32 -21.93 16.67 10.31
CA ALA A 32 -21.05 15.52 10.08
C ALA A 32 -20.56 15.42 8.62
N ALA A 33 -19.41 14.76 8.44
CA ALA A 33 -18.85 14.42 7.14
C ALA A 33 -19.91 13.80 6.21
N ILE A 34 -19.80 14.11 4.91
CA ILE A 34 -20.78 13.69 3.91
C ILE A 34 -20.76 12.16 3.75
N SER A 35 -21.94 11.53 3.73
CA SER A 35 -22.08 10.09 3.48
C SER A 35 -22.15 9.76 1.98
N THR A 36 -21.98 8.49 1.62
CA THR A 36 -22.18 8.00 0.24
C THR A 36 -23.61 8.25 -0.25
N SER A 37 -24.60 8.04 0.63
CA SER A 37 -26.02 8.28 0.35
C SER A 37 -26.31 9.76 0.06
N GLU A 38 -25.67 10.67 0.79
CA GLU A 38 -25.78 12.11 0.56
C GLU A 38 -25.07 12.52 -0.74
N ILE A 39 -23.89 11.97 -1.04
CA ILE A 39 -23.21 12.21 -2.32
C ILE A 39 -24.04 11.72 -3.51
N LYS A 40 -24.70 10.57 -3.38
CA LYS A 40 -25.60 10.06 -4.41
C LYS A 40 -26.76 11.02 -4.66
N LEU A 41 -27.41 11.51 -3.59
CA LEU A 41 -28.48 12.50 -3.69
C LEU A 41 -27.99 13.77 -4.39
N ALA A 42 -26.85 14.33 -3.95
CA ALA A 42 -26.28 15.53 -4.56
C ALA A 42 -25.98 15.33 -6.05
N ARG A 43 -25.34 14.20 -6.42
CA ARG A 43 -25.04 13.85 -7.82
C ARG A 43 -26.30 13.70 -8.66
N ASP A 44 -27.31 13.01 -8.14
CA ASP A 44 -28.54 12.75 -8.88
C ASP A 44 -29.32 14.06 -9.12
N VAL A 45 -29.30 15.00 -8.18
CA VAL A 45 -29.85 16.34 -8.38
C VAL A 45 -29.05 17.14 -9.40
N ILE A 46 -27.71 17.13 -9.32
CA ILE A 46 -26.85 17.82 -10.31
C ILE A 46 -27.15 17.27 -11.71
N LYS A 47 -27.23 15.95 -11.88
CA LYS A 47 -27.58 15.32 -13.17
C LYS A 47 -28.99 15.66 -13.64
N LYS A 48 -29.96 15.72 -12.71
CA LYS A 48 -31.35 16.12 -13.01
C LYS A 48 -31.40 17.56 -13.53
N VAL A 49 -30.69 18.47 -12.86
CA VAL A 49 -30.54 19.87 -13.25
C VAL A 49 -29.84 19.97 -14.61
N GLU A 50 -28.65 19.38 -14.76
CA GLU A 50 -27.89 19.37 -16.01
C GLU A 50 -28.72 18.85 -17.18
N SER A 51 -29.39 17.71 -17.02
CA SER A 51 -30.22 17.09 -18.07
C SER A 51 -31.40 17.97 -18.48
N ALA A 52 -32.03 18.66 -17.53
CA ALA A 52 -33.10 19.60 -17.84
C ALA A 52 -32.57 20.78 -18.67
N PHE A 53 -31.42 21.36 -18.29
CA PHE A 53 -30.80 22.46 -19.05
C PHE A 53 -30.27 22.02 -20.42
N ILE A 54 -29.81 20.78 -20.60
CA ILE A 54 -29.35 20.24 -21.89
C ILE A 54 -30.51 19.82 -22.81
N SER A 55 -31.67 19.46 -22.26
CA SER A 55 -32.79 18.92 -23.04
C SER A 55 -33.24 19.86 -24.18
N ASN A 56 -33.81 19.32 -25.26
CA ASN A 56 -34.40 20.15 -26.32
C ASN A 56 -35.77 20.75 -25.93
N ASN A 57 -36.28 20.44 -24.73
CA ASN A 57 -37.54 20.98 -24.24
C ASN A 57 -37.35 22.44 -23.84
N LYS A 58 -38.33 23.27 -24.18
CA LYS A 58 -38.35 24.69 -23.80
C LYS A 58 -38.78 24.90 -22.35
N SER A 59 -39.49 23.95 -21.75
CA SER A 59 -39.89 23.99 -20.35
C SER A 59 -38.94 23.16 -19.47
N ILE A 60 -38.57 23.73 -18.32
CA ILE A 60 -37.93 23.06 -17.21
C ILE A 60 -38.98 22.86 -16.11
N ASP A 61 -39.01 21.67 -15.53
CA ASP A 61 -39.79 21.35 -14.33
C ASP A 61 -38.97 20.40 -13.45
N ILE A 62 -38.31 20.96 -12.42
CA ILE A 62 -37.44 20.21 -11.51
C ILE A 62 -37.86 20.50 -10.08
N THR A 63 -38.27 19.47 -9.38
CA THR A 63 -38.45 19.52 -7.93
C THR A 63 -37.17 19.10 -7.21
N VAL A 64 -36.76 19.85 -6.18
CA VAL A 64 -35.64 19.53 -5.29
C VAL A 64 -36.13 19.62 -3.85
N SER A 65 -36.03 18.52 -3.12
CA SER A 65 -36.43 18.39 -1.71
C SER A 65 -35.40 18.98 -0.74
N ASP A 66 -35.81 19.20 0.50
CA ASP A 66 -34.91 19.64 1.59
C ASP A 66 -33.67 18.75 1.77
N THR A 67 -33.86 17.43 1.71
CA THR A 67 -32.77 16.46 1.90
C THR A 67 -31.77 16.51 0.74
N GLU A 68 -32.25 16.73 -0.48
CA GLU A 68 -31.44 16.92 -1.67
C GLU A 68 -30.62 18.24 -1.61
N LEU A 69 -31.22 19.32 -1.11
CA LEU A 69 -30.52 20.60 -0.92
C LEU A 69 -29.47 20.54 0.19
N GLU A 70 -29.78 19.84 1.28
CA GLU A 70 -28.81 19.59 2.35
C GLU A 70 -27.62 18.78 1.81
N ALA A 71 -27.87 17.74 1.01
CA ALA A 71 -26.83 16.95 0.38
C ALA A 71 -25.91 17.78 -0.55
N ILE A 72 -26.47 18.64 -1.40
CA ILE A 72 -25.69 19.56 -2.25
C ILE A 72 -24.86 20.53 -1.41
N SER A 73 -25.46 21.05 -0.33
CA SER A 73 -24.79 21.99 0.58
C SER A 73 -23.60 21.34 1.28
N LYS A 74 -23.76 20.08 1.72
CA LYS A 74 -22.68 19.28 2.30
C LYS A 74 -21.58 18.99 1.28
N MET A 75 -21.95 18.63 0.04
CA MET A 75 -20.98 18.38 -1.03
C MET A 75 -20.18 19.65 -1.36
N GLY A 76 -20.86 20.79 -1.50
CA GLY A 76 -20.22 22.09 -1.73
C GLY A 76 -19.31 22.53 -0.58
N SER A 77 -19.73 22.27 0.67
CA SER A 77 -18.90 22.50 1.86
C SER A 77 -17.66 21.61 1.90
N ASN A 78 -17.78 20.34 1.46
CA ASN A 78 -16.67 19.39 1.46
C ASN A 78 -15.57 19.81 0.46
N LEU A 79 -15.95 20.41 -0.67
CA LEU A 79 -15.02 20.86 -1.71
C LEU A 79 -14.27 22.16 -1.37
N MET A 80 -14.70 22.89 -0.33
CA MET A 80 -14.15 24.21 0.03
C MET A 80 -13.46 24.20 1.40
N ALA A 81 -12.14 24.38 1.41
CA ALA A 81 -11.28 24.25 2.60
C ALA A 81 -11.74 25.01 3.84
N ASN A 82 -12.12 26.27 3.63
CA ASN A 82 -12.44 27.19 4.71
C ASN A 82 -13.90 27.62 4.70
N SER A 83 -14.71 27.13 3.78
CA SER A 83 -16.06 27.63 3.56
C SER A 83 -17.09 26.55 3.80
N ARG A 84 -18.05 26.85 4.67
CA ARG A 84 -19.25 26.05 4.89
C ARG A 84 -20.40 26.71 4.15
N VAL A 85 -21.26 25.92 3.53
CA VAL A 85 -22.46 26.39 2.83
C VAL A 85 -23.66 25.60 3.33
N LEU A 86 -24.77 26.28 3.55
CA LEU A 86 -26.05 25.72 3.93
C LEU A 86 -27.13 26.29 3.02
N VAL A 87 -27.86 25.40 2.37
CA VAL A 87 -29.10 25.68 1.65
C VAL A 87 -30.19 24.82 2.29
N SER A 88 -31.24 25.46 2.78
CA SER A 88 -32.35 24.79 3.46
C SER A 88 -33.66 25.49 3.12
N THR A 89 -34.75 24.74 2.94
CA THR A 89 -36.08 25.35 2.74
C THR A 89 -36.78 25.57 4.08
N SER A 90 -37.82 26.40 4.02
CA SER A 90 -38.74 26.69 5.10
C SER A 90 -40.10 26.99 4.48
N ASP A 91 -41.18 26.98 5.27
CA ASP A 91 -42.54 27.30 4.79
C ASP A 91 -42.66 28.68 4.10
N HIS A 92 -41.63 29.52 4.18
CA HIS A 92 -41.62 30.90 3.70
C HIS A 92 -40.65 31.16 2.54
N GLY A 93 -39.80 30.19 2.17
CA GLY A 93 -38.73 30.35 1.19
C GLY A 93 -37.44 29.64 1.57
N VAL A 94 -36.35 29.94 0.86
CA VAL A 94 -35.06 29.24 0.96
C VAL A 94 -34.03 30.08 1.72
N VAL A 95 -33.38 29.49 2.70
CA VAL A 95 -32.27 30.10 3.44
C VAL A 95 -30.96 29.67 2.77
N LEU A 96 -30.14 30.66 2.39
CA LEU A 96 -28.77 30.50 1.93
C LEU A 96 -27.85 31.06 3.02
N ALA A 97 -26.95 30.26 3.54
CA ALA A 97 -25.93 30.72 4.49
C ALA A 97 -24.57 30.16 4.11
N ALA A 98 -23.52 30.94 4.31
CA ALA A 98 -22.15 30.49 4.17
C ALA A 98 -21.27 31.07 5.28
N SER A 99 -20.27 30.32 5.69
CA SER A 99 -19.30 30.74 6.70
C SER A 99 -17.91 30.42 6.21
N THR A 100 -17.13 31.46 5.90
CA THR A 100 -15.74 31.30 5.44
C THR A 100 -14.78 31.68 6.56
N LYS A 101 -13.95 30.74 7.03
CA LYS A 101 -12.88 31.02 7.98
C LYS A 101 -11.78 31.82 7.27
N VAL A 102 -11.49 33.02 7.77
CA VAL A 102 -10.59 33.96 7.07
C VAL A 102 -9.14 33.81 7.53
N ILE A 103 -8.93 33.42 8.79
CA ILE A 103 -7.59 33.27 9.37
C ILE A 103 -7.53 31.91 10.09
N GLU A 104 -6.65 31.00 9.68
CA GLU A 104 -6.61 29.65 10.27
C GLU A 104 -6.34 29.64 11.77
N ARG A 105 -5.46 30.52 12.25
CA ARG A 105 -5.02 30.60 13.65
C ARG A 105 -6.03 31.24 14.61
N PHE A 106 -7.01 31.99 14.10
CA PHE A 106 -7.97 32.72 14.93
C PHE A 106 -9.40 32.36 14.53
N PRO A 107 -10.37 32.38 15.46
CA PRO A 107 -11.76 32.02 15.16
C PRO A 107 -12.51 33.17 14.47
N PHE A 108 -11.95 33.74 13.40
CA PHE A 108 -12.59 34.80 12.62
C PHE A 108 -13.19 34.28 11.32
N TYR A 109 -14.48 34.58 11.12
CA TYR A 109 -15.30 34.10 10.03
C TYR A 109 -15.92 35.26 9.27
N LEU A 110 -15.94 35.15 7.95
CA LEU A 110 -16.79 35.95 7.08
C LEU A 110 -18.07 35.16 6.84
N ASN A 111 -19.14 35.56 7.54
CA ASN A 111 -20.44 34.92 7.38
C ASN A 111 -21.24 35.64 6.30
N ALA A 112 -21.83 34.91 5.37
CA ALA A 112 -22.81 35.43 4.42
C ALA A 112 -24.15 34.75 4.68
N SER A 113 -25.24 35.48 4.59
CA SER A 113 -26.57 34.87 4.57
C SER A 113 -27.51 35.64 3.66
N CYS A 114 -28.48 34.96 3.08
CA CYS A 114 -29.58 35.58 2.39
C CYS A 114 -30.82 34.68 2.43
N PHE A 115 -31.99 35.30 2.35
CA PHE A 115 -33.26 34.61 2.29
C PHE A 115 -33.90 34.82 0.92
N LEU A 116 -34.19 33.75 0.19
CA LEU A 116 -34.90 33.79 -1.07
C LEU A 116 -36.39 33.55 -0.81
N SER A 117 -37.21 34.60 -0.98
CA SER A 117 -38.66 34.46 -0.81
C SER A 117 -39.31 33.96 -2.09
N THR A 118 -40.28 33.08 -1.92
CA THR A 118 -41.02 32.39 -2.99
C THR A 118 -42.53 32.61 -2.91
N LYS A 119 -42.99 33.54 -2.06
CA LYS A 119 -44.43 33.84 -1.85
C LYS A 119 -45.05 34.75 -2.94
N GLN A 120 -44.24 35.33 -3.81
CA GLN A 120 -44.68 36.20 -4.91
C GLN A 120 -44.38 35.52 -6.25
N THR A 121 -44.98 36.00 -7.35
CA THR A 121 -44.79 35.46 -8.72
C THR A 121 -43.36 35.54 -9.24
N THR A 122 -42.44 36.22 -8.52
CA THR A 122 -41.03 36.35 -8.84
C THR A 122 -40.18 36.10 -7.60
N ALA A 123 -39.12 35.30 -7.73
CA ALA A 123 -38.22 35.03 -6.61
C ALA A 123 -37.33 36.24 -6.30
N GLU A 124 -37.39 36.72 -5.05
CA GLU A 124 -36.63 37.88 -4.62
C GLU A 124 -35.75 37.56 -3.41
N LEU A 125 -34.51 38.08 -3.44
CA LEU A 125 -33.55 37.95 -2.36
C LEU A 125 -33.77 39.06 -1.32
N TYR A 126 -34.02 38.66 -0.07
CA TYR A 126 -34.26 39.53 1.07
C TYR A 126 -33.29 39.22 2.21
N ASN A 127 -33.11 40.22 3.10
CA ASN A 127 -32.28 40.09 4.30
C ASN A 127 -30.87 39.55 4.04
N CYS A 128 -30.29 39.83 2.87
CA CYS A 128 -28.92 39.43 2.59
C CYS A 128 -27.95 40.19 3.52
N LYS A 129 -26.99 39.49 4.11
CA LYS A 129 -25.96 40.05 4.99
C LYS A 129 -24.59 39.44 4.65
N LEU A 130 -23.56 40.27 4.78
CA LEU A 130 -22.15 39.85 4.80
C LEU A 130 -21.53 40.34 6.12
N GLY A 131 -21.37 39.43 7.07
CA GLY A 131 -21.07 39.73 8.47
C GLY A 131 -22.16 40.59 9.08
N HIS A 132 -21.79 41.78 9.53
CA HIS A 132 -22.74 42.78 10.03
C HIS A 132 -23.28 43.71 8.94
N ILE A 133 -22.83 43.58 7.68
CA ILE A 133 -23.15 44.50 6.60
C ILE A 133 -24.43 44.03 5.88
N PRO A 134 -25.54 44.79 5.95
CA PRO A 134 -26.74 44.46 5.19
C PRO A 134 -26.54 44.78 3.71
N MET A 135 -26.93 43.85 2.84
CA MET A 135 -26.88 43.99 1.39
C MET A 135 -28.28 44.02 0.81
N ARG A 136 -28.53 44.96 -0.12
CA ARG A 136 -29.78 45.01 -0.87
C ARG A 136 -29.84 43.85 -1.88
N GLY A 137 -30.93 43.10 -1.89
CA GLY A 137 -31.09 41.90 -2.72
C GLY A 137 -30.78 42.08 -4.21
N ARG A 138 -31.14 43.22 -4.81
CA ARG A 138 -30.83 43.54 -6.21
C ARG A 138 -29.33 43.55 -6.51
N TRP A 139 -28.51 44.03 -5.56
CA TRP A 139 -27.06 44.03 -5.71
C TRP A 139 -26.48 42.63 -5.62
N VAL A 140 -27.04 41.81 -4.73
CA VAL A 140 -26.65 40.40 -4.60
C VAL A 140 -27.01 39.62 -5.86
N LYS A 141 -28.22 39.81 -6.40
CA LYS A 141 -28.66 39.21 -7.68
C LYS A 141 -27.78 39.67 -8.85
N TRP A 142 -27.45 40.96 -8.92
CA TRP A 142 -26.55 41.49 -9.95
C TRP A 142 -25.14 40.92 -9.86
N LEU A 143 -24.56 40.86 -8.65
CA LEU A 143 -23.24 40.27 -8.39
C LEU A 143 -23.22 38.78 -8.76
N SER A 144 -24.25 38.02 -8.35
CA SER A 144 -24.33 36.60 -8.65
C SER A 144 -24.53 36.32 -10.14
N MET A 145 -25.38 37.08 -10.84
CA MET A 145 -25.59 36.90 -12.28
C MET A 145 -24.38 37.33 -13.11
N ASN A 146 -23.65 38.37 -12.70
CA ASN A 146 -22.37 38.71 -13.34
C ASN A 146 -21.32 37.62 -13.12
N LEU A 147 -21.27 37.04 -11.92
CA LEU A 147 -20.39 35.91 -11.65
C LEU A 147 -20.77 34.71 -12.54
N VAL A 148 -22.05 34.35 -12.64
CA VAL A 148 -22.53 33.26 -13.51
C VAL A 148 -22.23 33.55 -14.98
N SER A 149 -22.42 34.80 -15.44
CA SER A 149 -22.10 35.24 -16.80
C SER A 149 -20.59 35.11 -17.09
N HIS A 150 -19.75 35.46 -16.14
CA HIS A 150 -18.30 35.35 -16.28
C HIS A 150 -17.83 33.88 -16.29
N LEU A 151 -18.40 33.05 -15.41
CA LEU A 151 -18.03 31.63 -15.26
C LEU A 151 -18.57 30.76 -16.42
N PHE A 152 -19.83 30.96 -16.80
CA PHE A 152 -20.57 30.06 -17.69
C PHE A 152 -21.02 30.73 -19.00
N GLY A 153 -20.68 31.99 -19.22
CA GLY A 153 -21.09 32.76 -20.39
C GLY A 153 -22.49 33.39 -20.27
N ASN A 154 -22.72 34.42 -21.09
CA ASN A 154 -23.95 35.23 -21.04
C ASN A 154 -25.23 34.44 -21.33
N GLU A 155 -25.16 33.44 -22.21
CA GLU A 155 -26.31 32.59 -22.56
C GLU A 155 -26.78 31.72 -21.37
N VAL A 156 -25.84 31.13 -20.62
CA VAL A 156 -26.17 30.36 -19.41
C VAL A 156 -26.71 31.27 -18.32
N ALA A 157 -26.12 32.45 -18.13
CA ALA A 157 -26.59 33.42 -17.13
C ALA A 157 -28.00 33.92 -17.42
N ALA A 158 -28.35 34.14 -18.70
CA ALA A 158 -29.72 34.50 -19.10
C ALA A 158 -30.71 33.37 -18.76
N ASN A 159 -30.40 32.13 -19.17
CA ASN A 159 -31.25 30.97 -18.87
C ASN A 159 -31.40 30.72 -17.36
N VAL A 160 -30.33 30.88 -16.58
CA VAL A 160 -30.37 30.75 -15.12
C VAL A 160 -31.21 31.88 -14.51
N ASN A 161 -31.07 33.12 -14.99
CA ASN A 161 -31.88 34.23 -14.51
C ASN A 161 -33.38 34.03 -14.80
N ASP A 162 -33.73 33.57 -16.00
CA ASP A 162 -35.12 33.32 -16.41
C ASP A 162 -35.78 32.20 -15.58
N VAL A 163 -35.03 31.13 -15.28
CA VAL A 163 -35.49 30.04 -14.40
C VAL A 163 -35.60 30.50 -12.94
N LEU A 164 -34.66 31.31 -12.45
CA LEU A 164 -34.72 31.87 -11.10
C LEU A 164 -35.91 32.82 -10.92
N ASP A 165 -36.30 33.55 -11.97
CA ASP A 165 -37.45 34.47 -11.92
C ASP A 165 -38.81 33.76 -11.87
N GLN A 166 -38.87 32.47 -12.21
CA GLN A 166 -40.08 31.63 -12.26
C GLN A 166 -40.09 30.50 -11.21
N LEU A 167 -39.31 30.65 -10.14
CA LEU A 167 -39.23 29.72 -9.02
C LEU A 167 -40.55 29.62 -8.25
N HIS A 168 -41.14 28.43 -8.21
CA HIS A 168 -42.32 28.14 -7.39
C HIS A 168 -41.95 27.27 -6.19
N HIS A 169 -42.49 27.60 -5.02
CA HIS A 169 -42.28 26.82 -3.81
C HIS A 169 -43.52 26.03 -3.46
N ALA A 170 -43.34 24.73 -3.21
CA ALA A 170 -44.38 23.83 -2.77
C ALA A 170 -43.92 23.18 -1.46
N ASP A 171 -44.43 23.67 -0.33
CA ASP A 171 -44.17 23.15 1.02
C ASP A 171 -42.67 23.03 1.41
N LYS A 172 -42.10 21.82 1.43
CA LYS A 172 -40.67 21.53 1.77
C LYS A 172 -39.83 21.22 0.53
N GLU A 173 -40.33 21.60 -0.64
CA GLU A 173 -39.71 21.32 -1.93
C GLU A 173 -39.60 22.61 -2.75
N ILE A 174 -38.46 22.77 -3.42
CA ILE A 174 -38.26 23.81 -4.42
C ILE A 174 -38.64 23.25 -5.77
N ARG A 175 -39.63 23.85 -6.44
CA ARG A 175 -39.97 23.51 -7.82
C ARG A 175 -39.50 24.60 -8.77
N LEU A 176 -38.42 24.30 -9.48
CA LEU A 176 -37.90 25.10 -10.58
C LEU A 176 -38.78 24.86 -11.80
N ILE A 177 -39.70 25.78 -12.08
CA ILE A 177 -40.49 25.80 -13.31
C ILE A 177 -40.00 26.97 -14.14
N GLY A 178 -39.71 26.77 -15.42
CA GLY A 178 -39.34 27.91 -16.25
C GLY A 178 -39.27 27.62 -17.73
N GLU A 179 -39.32 28.68 -18.54
CA GLU A 179 -38.96 28.62 -19.95
C GLU A 179 -37.47 28.90 -20.14
N LYS A 180 -36.79 28.09 -20.95
CA LYS A 180 -35.38 28.29 -21.30
C LYS A 180 -35.15 28.33 -22.80
N GLN A 181 -34.06 28.97 -23.20
CA GLN A 181 -33.57 28.88 -24.57
C GLN A 181 -32.87 27.53 -24.79
N VAL A 182 -33.18 26.87 -25.91
CA VAL A 182 -32.56 25.58 -26.28
C VAL A 182 -31.08 25.81 -26.59
N MET A 183 -30.21 25.32 -25.71
CA MET A 183 -28.76 25.37 -25.89
C MET A 183 -28.27 24.13 -26.63
N LYS A 184 -27.29 24.29 -27.53
CA LYS A 184 -26.60 23.11 -28.09
C LYS A 184 -25.66 22.52 -27.03
N PRO A 185 -25.56 21.19 -26.89
CA PRO A 185 -24.68 20.55 -25.90
C PRO A 185 -23.20 20.99 -25.97
N GLN A 186 -22.74 21.35 -27.17
CA GLN A 186 -21.39 21.85 -27.42
C GLN A 186 -21.14 23.24 -26.80
N GLN A 187 -22.15 24.11 -26.77
CA GLN A 187 -22.05 25.46 -26.18
C GLN A 187 -21.96 25.40 -24.66
N LEU A 188 -22.76 24.52 -24.02
CA LEU A 188 -22.69 24.31 -22.57
C LEU A 188 -21.33 23.72 -22.14
N ARG A 189 -20.79 22.77 -22.90
CA ARG A 189 -19.45 22.22 -22.66
C ARG A 189 -18.34 23.27 -22.83
N ALA A 190 -18.43 24.11 -23.86
CA ALA A 190 -17.48 25.21 -24.07
C ALA A 190 -17.56 26.26 -22.94
N SER A 191 -18.74 26.49 -22.38
CA SER A 191 -18.92 27.32 -21.18
C SER A 191 -18.30 26.69 -19.93
N LEU A 192 -18.46 25.38 -19.72
CA LEU A 192 -17.82 24.67 -18.60
C LEU A 192 -16.29 24.66 -18.70
N GLN A 193 -15.73 24.65 -19.92
CA GLN A 193 -14.28 24.77 -20.14
C GLN A 193 -13.70 26.12 -19.67
N LYS A 194 -14.48 27.21 -19.68
CA LYS A 194 -14.04 28.53 -19.17
C LYS A 194 -13.81 28.55 -17.66
N ILE A 195 -14.45 27.65 -16.92
CA ILE A 195 -14.23 27.49 -15.47
C ILE A 195 -12.82 26.96 -15.20
N GLY A 196 -12.31 26.08 -16.05
CA GLY A 196 -10.91 25.65 -16.02
C GLY A 196 -9.92 26.80 -16.24
N GLN A 197 -10.31 27.83 -17.00
CA GLN A 197 -9.50 29.03 -17.22
C GLN A 197 -9.52 29.98 -16.00
N LEU A 198 -10.51 29.89 -15.11
CA LEU A 198 -10.54 30.72 -13.90
C LEU A 198 -9.43 30.35 -12.90
N ALA A 199 -8.97 29.10 -12.91
CA ALA A 199 -7.79 28.68 -12.16
C ALA A 199 -6.54 29.48 -12.57
N GLN A 200 -6.48 29.98 -13.81
CA GLN A 200 -5.39 30.84 -14.29
C GLN A 200 -5.47 32.27 -13.74
N ILE A 201 -6.61 32.70 -13.20
CA ILE A 201 -6.86 34.10 -12.80
C ILE A 201 -6.67 34.32 -11.28
N ILE A 202 -6.85 33.27 -10.46
CA ILE A 202 -6.92 33.40 -9.00
C ILE A 202 -5.55 33.34 -8.30
N GLN A 203 -4.50 32.84 -8.95
CA GLN A 203 -3.13 32.97 -8.45
C GLN A 203 -2.24 33.63 -9.50
N HIS A 204 -1.49 34.65 -9.08
CA HIS A 204 -0.30 35.12 -9.79
C HIS A 204 0.72 33.96 -9.87
N GLN A 205 0.57 33.04 -10.81
CA GLN A 205 1.63 32.08 -11.09
C GLN A 205 2.76 32.77 -11.85
N LYS A 206 3.99 32.55 -11.36
CA LYS A 206 5.20 32.54 -12.18
C LYS A 206 4.88 31.82 -13.48
N LEU A 207 4.85 32.55 -14.60
CA LEU A 207 4.75 31.96 -15.93
C LEU A 207 5.89 30.95 -16.07
N VAL A 208 5.55 29.66 -16.05
CA VAL A 208 6.52 28.60 -16.36
C VAL A 208 6.99 28.85 -17.79
N ASN A 209 8.30 28.83 -17.98
CA ASN A 209 8.87 29.11 -19.29
C ASN A 209 8.46 27.99 -20.27
N VAL A 210 7.65 28.34 -21.28
CA VAL A 210 7.19 27.42 -22.33
C VAL A 210 8.36 26.66 -22.97
N SER A 211 9.48 27.33 -23.20
CA SER A 211 10.68 26.69 -23.77
C SER A 211 11.30 25.62 -22.86
N SER A 212 11.12 25.71 -21.54
CA SER A 212 11.52 24.64 -20.62
C SER A 212 10.59 23.45 -20.74
N ILE A 213 9.27 23.66 -20.87
CA ILE A 213 8.29 22.58 -21.06
C ILE A 213 8.58 21.81 -22.35
N ASP A 214 8.83 22.52 -23.46
CA ASP A 214 9.16 21.91 -24.76
C ASP A 214 10.41 21.01 -24.66
N ALA A 215 11.47 21.48 -23.97
CA ALA A 215 12.69 20.69 -23.78
C ALA A 215 12.44 19.36 -23.03
N TYR A 216 11.51 19.34 -22.06
CA TYR A 216 11.14 18.12 -21.34
C TYR A 216 10.20 17.22 -22.14
N LEU A 217 9.30 17.77 -22.95
CA LEU A 217 8.47 16.99 -23.88
C LEU A 217 9.34 16.30 -24.95
N GLU A 218 10.34 17.00 -25.49
CA GLU A 218 11.33 16.42 -26.40
C GLU A 218 12.12 15.29 -25.74
N GLU A 219 12.47 15.43 -24.46
CA GLU A 219 13.16 14.38 -23.71
C GLU A 219 12.26 13.15 -23.47
N LEU A 220 10.99 13.35 -23.10
CA LEU A 220 10.02 12.27 -22.92
C LEU A 220 9.83 11.44 -24.19
N ASN A 221 9.77 12.08 -25.36
CA ASN A 221 9.52 11.43 -26.64
C ASN A 221 10.67 10.51 -27.11
N LYS A 222 11.83 10.55 -26.45
CA LYS A 222 12.97 9.65 -26.76
C LYS A 222 12.77 8.23 -26.22
N TYR A 223 11.84 8.04 -25.28
CA TYR A 223 11.72 6.82 -24.51
C TYR A 223 10.32 6.23 -24.55
N SER A 224 10.23 4.91 -24.37
CA SER A 224 8.97 4.18 -24.24
C SER A 224 9.11 3.13 -23.14
N TYR A 225 8.83 3.53 -21.90
CA TYR A 225 8.81 2.66 -20.73
C TYR A 225 7.39 2.29 -20.32
N SER A 226 7.24 1.11 -19.69
CA SER A 226 5.98 0.65 -19.10
C SER A 226 5.66 1.34 -17.78
N GLU A 227 6.66 1.80 -17.03
CA GLU A 227 6.53 2.40 -15.69
C GLU A 227 6.92 3.87 -15.69
N LEU A 228 6.43 4.62 -14.69
CA LEU A 228 6.66 6.07 -14.60
C LEU A 228 8.08 6.43 -14.11
N ALA A 229 8.66 5.64 -13.21
CA ALA A 229 9.95 5.96 -12.57
C ALA A 229 11.12 6.13 -13.55
N PRO A 230 11.28 5.31 -14.61
CA PRO A 230 12.29 5.52 -15.64
C PRO A 230 12.17 6.86 -16.38
N TYR A 231 10.94 7.34 -16.66
CA TYR A 231 10.75 8.67 -17.25
C TYR A 231 11.19 9.77 -16.28
N MET A 232 10.77 9.69 -15.01
CA MET A 232 11.20 10.63 -13.97
C MET A 232 12.72 10.74 -13.91
N LYS A 233 13.43 9.60 -13.92
CA LYS A 233 14.90 9.58 -13.90
C LYS A 233 15.52 10.45 -14.98
N HIS A 234 15.13 10.26 -16.25
CA HIS A 234 15.70 11.00 -17.37
C HIS A 234 15.38 12.49 -17.31
N LEU A 235 14.15 12.85 -16.93
CA LEU A 235 13.77 14.25 -16.77
C LEU A 235 14.59 14.94 -15.68
N PHE A 236 14.77 14.29 -14.53
CA PHE A 236 15.56 14.85 -13.44
C PHE A 236 17.08 14.84 -13.71
N ILE A 237 17.59 13.94 -14.56
CA ILE A 237 18.96 14.04 -15.11
C ILE A 237 19.11 15.33 -15.93
N LEU A 238 18.15 15.62 -16.82
CA LEU A 238 18.14 16.83 -17.63
C LEU A 238 18.01 18.09 -16.77
N ALA A 239 17.08 18.09 -15.80
CA ALA A 239 16.90 19.21 -14.87
C ALA A 239 18.15 19.49 -14.04
N LYS A 240 18.84 18.47 -13.56
CA LYS A 240 20.11 18.61 -12.83
C LYS A 240 21.19 19.29 -13.68
N LYS A 241 21.21 19.03 -15.01
CA LYS A 241 22.13 19.68 -15.95
C LYS A 241 21.75 21.15 -16.19
N ARG A 242 20.46 21.43 -16.41
CA ARG A 242 19.92 22.77 -16.72
C ARG A 242 19.94 23.70 -15.51
N SER A 243 19.75 23.17 -14.31
CA SER A 243 19.75 23.92 -13.05
C SER A 243 21.14 24.39 -12.59
N LYS A 244 22.18 24.17 -13.41
CA LYS A 244 23.48 24.84 -13.25
C LYS A 244 23.40 26.33 -13.60
N SER A 245 22.48 26.71 -14.49
CA SER A 245 22.31 28.08 -14.97
C SER A 245 20.88 28.60 -14.87
N LEU A 246 19.90 27.71 -14.63
CA LEU A 246 18.49 28.04 -14.49
C LEU A 246 17.98 27.74 -13.08
N ASN A 247 16.84 28.33 -12.71
CA ASN A 247 16.25 28.09 -11.40
C ASN A 247 15.72 26.65 -11.30
N PRO A 248 16.14 25.86 -10.30
CA PRO A 248 15.73 24.45 -10.17
C PRO A 248 14.24 24.29 -9.88
N VAL A 249 13.58 25.27 -9.24
CA VAL A 249 12.14 25.24 -8.99
C VAL A 249 11.40 25.33 -10.32
N ASP A 250 11.75 26.31 -11.16
CA ASP A 250 11.07 26.54 -12.43
C ASP A 250 11.28 25.34 -13.39
N GLU A 251 12.46 24.72 -13.36
CA GLU A 251 12.77 23.49 -14.11
C GLU A 251 11.95 22.28 -13.62
N ASN A 252 11.81 22.10 -12.31
CA ASN A 252 10.97 21.04 -11.74
C ASN A 252 9.47 21.28 -12.01
N THR A 253 9.01 22.54 -11.99
CA THR A 253 7.65 22.88 -12.38
C THR A 253 7.40 22.57 -13.86
N ALA A 254 8.36 22.85 -14.74
CA ALA A 254 8.27 22.49 -16.17
C ALA A 254 8.19 20.97 -16.39
N ILE A 255 8.86 20.16 -15.58
CA ILE A 255 8.73 18.70 -15.58
C ILE A 255 7.28 18.28 -15.28
N LEU A 256 6.64 18.85 -14.25
CA LEU A 256 5.25 18.53 -13.90
C LEU A 256 4.30 18.81 -15.06
N TRP A 257 4.47 19.97 -15.71
CA TRP A 257 3.69 20.33 -16.90
C TRP A 257 3.94 19.37 -18.06
N ALA A 258 5.20 19.04 -18.37
CA ALA A 258 5.53 18.12 -19.46
C ALA A 258 4.92 16.73 -19.23
N LEU A 259 4.98 16.21 -18.01
CA LEU A 259 4.37 14.92 -17.65
C LEU A 259 2.84 14.95 -17.75
N ALA A 260 2.19 16.02 -17.24
CA ALA A 260 0.75 16.19 -17.33
C ALA A 260 0.26 16.33 -18.78
N ILE A 261 1.03 17.02 -19.63
CA ILE A 261 0.73 17.16 -21.07
C ILE A 261 0.90 15.83 -21.81
N GLN A 262 1.98 15.10 -21.54
CA GLN A 262 2.29 13.85 -22.22
C GLN A 262 1.33 12.72 -21.83
N PHE A 263 1.05 12.56 -20.53
CA PHE A 263 0.33 11.42 -19.99
C PHE A 263 -1.10 11.74 -19.50
N GLY A 264 -1.47 13.01 -19.39
CA GLY A 264 -2.80 13.47 -18.98
C GLY A 264 -3.70 13.94 -20.13
N ASP A 265 -4.76 14.66 -19.80
CA ASP A 265 -5.73 15.17 -20.77
C ASP A 265 -5.14 16.31 -21.65
N SER A 266 -5.63 16.43 -22.89
CA SER A 266 -5.16 17.47 -23.81
C SER A 266 -5.48 18.89 -23.35
N SER A 267 -6.41 19.07 -22.40
CA SER A 267 -6.65 20.37 -21.78
C SER A 267 -5.40 20.95 -21.11
N PHE A 268 -4.48 20.14 -20.57
CA PHE A 268 -3.25 20.66 -19.95
C PHE A 268 -2.33 21.38 -20.94
N SER A 269 -2.26 20.96 -22.21
CA SER A 269 -1.46 21.70 -23.20
C SER A 269 -2.07 23.07 -23.49
N SER A 270 -3.40 23.13 -23.62
CA SER A 270 -4.10 24.40 -23.78
C SER A 270 -3.99 25.32 -22.56
N MET A 271 -4.01 24.76 -21.34
CA MET A 271 -3.79 25.51 -20.10
C MET A 271 -2.35 26.05 -19.99
N ALA A 272 -1.37 25.30 -20.51
CA ALA A 272 0.02 25.75 -20.59
C ALA A 272 0.28 26.77 -21.72
N GLY A 273 -0.70 27.02 -22.60
CA GLY A 273 -0.54 27.87 -23.76
C GLY A 273 0.29 27.24 -24.90
N ILE A 274 0.38 25.91 -24.93
CA ILE A 274 1.19 25.15 -25.90
C ILE A 274 0.28 24.39 -26.85
N ASN A 275 0.52 24.51 -28.15
CA ASN A 275 -0.13 23.67 -29.15
C ASN A 275 0.69 22.39 -29.36
N TYR A 276 0.53 21.42 -28.46
CA TYR A 276 1.25 20.15 -28.48
C TYR A 276 0.33 19.00 -28.91
N ASN A 277 0.74 18.26 -29.94
CA ASN A 277 0.08 17.03 -30.38
C ASN A 277 0.89 15.82 -29.91
N LYS A 278 0.46 15.20 -28.80
CA LYS A 278 1.16 14.06 -28.18
C LYS A 278 1.12 12.76 -28.99
N GLY A 279 0.23 12.63 -29.99
CA GLY A 279 0.02 11.35 -30.69
C GLY A 279 -0.52 10.24 -29.77
N TYR A 280 -0.32 8.98 -30.15
CA TYR A 280 -0.64 7.84 -29.28
C TYR A 280 0.55 7.55 -28.34
N VAL A 281 0.33 7.76 -27.06
CA VAL A 281 1.30 7.47 -26.00
C VAL A 281 0.68 6.46 -25.05
N ARG A 282 1.36 5.32 -24.83
CA ARG A 282 0.93 4.37 -23.82
C ARG A 282 1.16 4.99 -22.44
N LEU A 283 0.10 5.05 -21.63
CA LEU A 283 0.16 5.53 -20.26
C LEU A 283 1.08 4.60 -19.44
N PRO A 284 2.17 5.12 -18.84
CA PRO A 284 2.96 4.33 -17.93
C PRO A 284 2.17 3.99 -16.67
N THR A 285 2.50 2.86 -16.06
CA THR A 285 1.93 2.43 -14.80
C THR A 285 2.69 3.04 -13.62
N LEU A 286 1.98 3.17 -12.51
CA LEU A 286 2.48 3.44 -11.18
C LEU A 286 1.95 2.32 -10.29
N ARG A 287 2.83 1.58 -9.61
CA ARG A 287 2.51 0.33 -8.91
C ARG A 287 1.71 -0.67 -9.77
N GLY A 288 2.08 -0.77 -11.05
CA GLY A 288 1.43 -1.68 -12.02
C GLY A 288 0.06 -1.20 -12.52
N ARG A 289 -0.42 -0.03 -12.09
CA ARG A 289 -1.73 0.55 -12.45
C ARG A 289 -1.57 1.85 -13.22
N GLY A 290 -2.24 1.99 -14.37
CA GLY A 290 -2.18 3.20 -15.20
C GLY A 290 -3.01 4.35 -14.65
N ASP A 291 -4.14 4.04 -14.05
CA ASP A 291 -5.03 4.96 -13.34
C ASP A 291 -4.32 5.66 -12.16
N LEU A 292 -3.46 4.95 -11.40
CA LEU A 292 -2.66 5.57 -10.33
C LEU A 292 -1.69 6.65 -10.87
N THR A 293 -1.13 6.47 -12.07
CA THR A 293 -0.33 7.51 -12.73
C THR A 293 -1.17 8.76 -12.99
N GLN A 294 -2.44 8.61 -13.40
CA GLN A 294 -3.32 9.75 -13.63
C GLN A 294 -3.64 10.49 -12.34
N HIS A 295 -4.03 9.78 -11.27
CA HIS A 295 -4.26 10.36 -9.94
C HIS A 295 -3.04 11.14 -9.46
N PHE A 296 -1.86 10.50 -9.50
CA PHE A 296 -0.61 11.13 -9.09
C PHE A 296 -0.30 12.40 -9.89
N LEU A 297 -0.34 12.34 -11.23
CA LEU A 297 0.01 13.48 -12.07
C LEU A 297 -1.03 14.61 -12.01
N TYR A 298 -2.32 14.27 -11.93
CA TYR A 298 -3.40 15.26 -11.86
C TYR A 298 -3.35 16.00 -10.52
N SER A 299 -3.18 15.26 -9.43
CA SER A 299 -3.01 15.87 -8.11
C SER A 299 -1.73 16.68 -8.00
N ALA A 300 -0.64 16.24 -8.61
CA ALA A 300 0.62 16.99 -8.65
C ALA A 300 0.47 18.33 -9.40
N ILE A 301 -0.16 18.35 -10.58
CA ILE A 301 -0.32 19.58 -11.36
C ILE A 301 -1.40 20.50 -10.77
N LEU A 302 -2.50 19.95 -10.27
CA LEU A 302 -3.54 20.74 -9.59
C LEU A 302 -3.02 21.37 -8.30
N GLY A 303 -2.09 20.72 -7.58
CA GLY A 303 -1.39 21.33 -6.44
C GLY A 303 -0.59 22.59 -6.79
N GLN A 304 -0.21 22.78 -8.07
CA GLN A 304 0.38 24.04 -8.53
C GLN A 304 -0.69 25.11 -8.76
N LEU A 305 -1.88 24.72 -9.23
CA LEU A 305 -2.95 25.60 -9.68
C LEU A 305 -3.94 26.00 -8.57
N GLY A 306 -4.02 25.21 -7.50
CA GLY A 306 -5.05 25.31 -6.47
C GLY A 306 -4.53 25.02 -5.08
N HIS A 307 -5.40 25.24 -4.09
CA HIS A 307 -5.07 24.97 -2.69
C HIS A 307 -5.07 23.45 -2.40
N GLU A 308 -4.12 22.99 -1.58
CA GLU A 308 -3.90 21.58 -1.24
C GLU A 308 -5.19 20.84 -0.85
N PHE A 309 -5.94 21.41 0.10
CA PHE A 309 -7.22 20.87 0.54
C PHE A 309 -8.21 20.64 -0.61
N THR A 310 -8.33 21.58 -1.55
CA THR A 310 -9.33 21.49 -2.62
C THR A 310 -9.00 20.34 -3.57
N VAL A 311 -7.72 20.07 -3.81
CA VAL A 311 -7.29 18.94 -4.64
C VAL A 311 -7.67 17.61 -3.97
N LEU A 312 -7.36 17.46 -2.69
CA LEU A 312 -7.70 16.24 -1.93
C LEU A 312 -9.20 16.03 -1.82
N ALA A 313 -9.97 17.08 -1.51
CA ALA A 313 -11.42 17.01 -1.41
C ALA A 313 -12.09 16.59 -2.73
N VAL A 314 -11.54 17.02 -3.87
CA VAL A 314 -12.00 16.59 -5.20
C VAL A 314 -11.72 15.10 -5.42
N GLY A 315 -10.51 14.63 -5.10
CA GLY A 315 -10.13 13.22 -5.15
C GLY A 315 -11.03 12.34 -4.27
N GLU A 316 -11.19 12.69 -3.00
CA GLU A 316 -12.08 11.99 -2.06
C GLU A 316 -13.54 11.95 -2.53
N THR A 317 -14.04 13.06 -3.07
CA THR A 317 -15.39 13.11 -3.63
C THR A 317 -15.53 12.18 -4.84
N LYS A 318 -14.51 12.09 -5.70
CA LYS A 318 -14.47 11.14 -6.81
C LYS A 318 -14.50 9.69 -6.30
N GLU A 319 -13.71 9.36 -5.28
CA GLU A 319 -13.73 8.00 -4.68
C GLU A 319 -15.08 7.65 -4.04
N LEU A 320 -15.74 8.60 -3.38
CA LEU A 320 -17.09 8.40 -2.86
C LEU A 320 -18.14 8.24 -3.96
N LEU A 321 -17.96 8.90 -5.11
CA LEU A 321 -18.81 8.68 -6.28
C LEU A 321 -18.58 7.30 -6.90
N ASP A 322 -17.34 6.82 -6.90
CA ASP A 322 -16.96 5.50 -7.40
C ASP A 322 -17.46 4.36 -6.50
N SER A 323 -17.70 4.60 -5.21
CA SER A 323 -18.34 3.64 -4.29
C SER A 323 -19.78 3.28 -4.69
N LEU A 324 -20.47 4.18 -5.39
CA LEU A 324 -21.87 4.02 -5.79
C LEU A 324 -22.05 2.92 -6.85
N LYS A 325 -23.29 2.43 -6.98
CA LYS A 325 -23.65 1.40 -7.99
C LYS A 325 -23.20 1.82 -9.40
N GLY A 326 -22.40 0.96 -10.04
CA GLY A 326 -21.85 1.18 -11.38
C GLY A 326 -20.46 1.84 -11.41
N GLY A 327 -19.96 2.34 -10.27
CA GLY A 327 -18.58 2.81 -10.12
C GLY A 327 -17.60 1.67 -9.81
N THR A 328 -16.31 1.99 -9.76
CA THR A 328 -15.20 1.05 -9.49
C THR A 328 -15.07 0.66 -8.02
N GLY A 329 -15.64 1.43 -7.10
CA GLY A 329 -15.53 1.30 -5.64
C GLY A 329 -14.55 2.32 -5.08
N PHE A 330 -14.73 2.74 -3.82
CA PHE A 330 -13.78 3.63 -3.14
C PHE A 330 -12.41 2.95 -3.04
N SER A 331 -11.34 3.63 -3.47
CA SER A 331 -9.98 3.12 -3.46
C SER A 331 -9.06 3.98 -2.58
N PHE A 332 -8.52 3.37 -1.52
CA PHE A 332 -7.48 4.02 -0.72
C PHE A 332 -6.14 4.09 -1.47
N SER A 333 -5.93 3.22 -2.45
CA SER A 333 -4.79 3.35 -3.38
C SER A 333 -4.88 4.60 -4.25
N ASP A 334 -6.07 4.96 -4.74
CA ASP A 334 -6.30 6.19 -5.51
C ASP A 334 -6.09 7.42 -4.62
N LEU A 335 -6.61 7.40 -3.38
CA LEU A 335 -6.34 8.43 -2.38
C LEU A 335 -4.84 8.56 -2.04
N ALA A 336 -4.12 7.44 -1.93
CA ALA A 336 -2.69 7.44 -1.73
C ALA A 336 -1.95 8.07 -2.91
N ALA A 337 -2.42 7.83 -4.14
CA ALA A 337 -1.84 8.44 -5.33
C ALA A 337 -2.07 9.95 -5.39
N ASP A 338 -3.27 10.41 -5.03
CA ASP A 338 -3.58 11.83 -4.97
C ASP A 338 -2.71 12.56 -3.93
N LYS A 339 -2.62 12.01 -2.72
CA LYS A 339 -1.76 12.54 -1.64
C LYS A 339 -0.28 12.51 -2.02
N ALA A 340 0.20 11.42 -2.61
CA ALA A 340 1.59 11.30 -3.03
C ALA A 340 1.93 12.29 -4.15
N GLY A 341 1.03 12.50 -5.12
CA GLY A 341 1.21 13.48 -6.19
C GLY A 341 1.31 14.91 -5.67
N LEU A 342 0.44 15.25 -4.71
CA LEU A 342 0.42 16.56 -4.07
C LEU A 342 1.68 16.81 -3.21
N ALA A 343 2.06 15.84 -2.38
CA ALA A 343 3.29 15.89 -1.60
C ALA A 343 4.53 16.02 -2.49
N PHE A 344 4.56 15.27 -3.60
CA PHE A 344 5.63 15.33 -4.58
C PHE A 344 5.75 16.73 -5.19
N SER A 345 4.64 17.28 -5.67
CA SER A 345 4.55 18.62 -6.25
C SER A 345 5.05 19.69 -5.28
N ASN A 346 4.52 19.69 -4.05
CA ASN A 346 4.90 20.61 -2.97
C ASN A 346 6.39 20.52 -2.62
N PHE A 347 6.96 19.31 -2.67
CA PHE A 347 8.36 19.11 -2.35
C PHE A 347 9.28 19.59 -3.47
N ILE A 348 9.06 19.15 -4.71
CA ILE A 348 10.00 19.44 -5.80
C ILE A 348 9.95 20.90 -6.26
N THR A 349 8.85 21.62 -6.00
CA THR A 349 8.68 23.04 -6.36
C THR A 349 8.74 24.00 -5.16
N GLY A 350 8.83 23.49 -3.93
CA GLY A 350 8.66 24.32 -2.74
C GLY A 350 9.76 25.37 -2.52
N ASN A 351 11.03 25.02 -2.74
CA ASN A 351 12.16 25.96 -2.74
C ASN A 351 13.39 25.34 -3.44
N GLU A 352 14.42 26.16 -3.69
CA GLU A 352 15.61 25.72 -4.43
C GLU A 352 16.35 24.55 -3.77
N ALA A 353 16.46 24.53 -2.44
CA ALA A 353 17.15 23.46 -1.72
C ALA A 353 16.42 22.11 -1.87
N LYS A 354 15.09 22.11 -1.73
CA LYS A 354 14.25 20.92 -1.97
C LYS A 354 14.29 20.50 -3.44
N ALA A 355 14.22 21.47 -4.36
CA ALA A 355 14.27 21.21 -5.79
C ALA A 355 15.58 20.54 -6.23
N TYR A 356 16.73 21.02 -5.75
CA TYR A 356 18.03 20.37 -5.98
C TYR A 356 18.12 18.99 -5.33
N LYS A 357 17.58 18.82 -4.12
CA LYS A 357 17.52 17.51 -3.48
C LYS A 357 16.71 16.51 -4.32
N ALA A 358 15.54 16.92 -4.81
CA ALA A 358 14.72 16.10 -5.69
C ALA A 358 15.45 15.68 -6.96
N GLN A 359 16.10 16.64 -7.64
CA GLN A 359 16.94 16.35 -8.81
C GLN A 359 18.06 15.36 -8.50
N LYS A 360 18.72 15.47 -7.33
CA LYS A 360 19.78 14.54 -6.93
C LYS A 360 19.26 13.12 -6.68
N VAL A 361 18.11 12.98 -6.01
CA VAL A 361 17.54 11.67 -5.68
C VAL A 361 16.95 11.01 -6.93
N LEU A 362 16.08 11.72 -7.64
CA LEU A 362 15.32 11.16 -8.77
C LEU A 362 16.18 10.89 -9.99
N ALA A 363 17.25 11.67 -10.24
CA ALA A 363 18.20 11.37 -11.31
C ALA A 363 18.97 10.05 -11.10
N ASN A 364 19.00 9.52 -9.87
CA ASN A 364 19.70 8.29 -9.52
C ASN A 364 18.75 7.13 -9.20
N SER A 365 17.43 7.32 -9.23
CA SER A 365 16.45 6.27 -8.98
C SER A 365 15.72 5.90 -10.25
N ASN A 366 15.57 4.60 -10.52
CA ASN A 366 14.70 4.06 -11.57
C ASN A 366 13.50 3.28 -11.01
N ILE A 367 13.29 3.32 -9.69
CA ILE A 367 12.20 2.63 -8.99
C ILE A 367 11.24 3.62 -8.34
N GLU A 368 9.99 3.21 -8.22
CA GLU A 368 8.87 4.04 -7.72
C GLU A 368 8.97 4.34 -6.22
N ASP A 369 9.64 3.48 -5.43
CA ASP A 369 9.88 3.64 -3.99
C ASP A 369 10.54 4.96 -3.61
N ALA A 370 11.18 5.63 -4.58
CA ALA A 370 11.76 6.94 -4.35
C ALA A 370 10.68 8.02 -4.10
N PHE A 371 9.51 7.92 -4.73
CA PHE A 371 8.50 8.98 -4.74
C PHE A 371 7.05 8.50 -4.59
N PHE A 372 6.79 7.19 -4.55
CA PHE A 372 5.46 6.62 -4.43
C PHE A 372 5.42 5.43 -3.45
N PRO A 373 4.45 5.39 -2.51
CA PRO A 373 4.39 4.35 -1.49
C PRO A 373 3.96 2.98 -2.03
N PHE A 374 4.14 1.92 -1.24
CA PHE A 374 3.44 0.66 -1.45
C PHE A 374 1.97 0.81 -1.06
N ILE A 375 1.08 0.19 -1.83
CA ILE A 375 -0.38 0.35 -1.75
C ILE A 375 -1.13 -0.99 -1.79
N HIS A 376 -0.44 -2.12 -1.95
CA HIS A 376 -1.05 -3.42 -2.23
C HIS A 376 -1.85 -4.01 -1.04
N ASP A 377 -1.66 -3.45 0.15
CA ASP A 377 -2.39 -3.75 1.38
C ASP A 377 -3.41 -2.65 1.76
N LEU A 378 -3.66 -1.67 0.88
CA LEU A 378 -4.69 -0.66 1.12
C LEU A 378 -6.08 -1.19 0.72
N PRO A 379 -7.16 -0.82 1.45
CA PRO A 379 -8.50 -1.23 1.09
C PRO A 379 -8.94 -0.63 -0.26
N ASP A 380 -9.17 -1.49 -1.24
CA ASP A 380 -9.61 -1.08 -2.58
C ASP A 380 -10.94 -1.69 -3.00
N GLY A 381 -11.68 -0.93 -3.81
CA GLY A 381 -12.91 -1.36 -4.47
C GLY A 381 -14.11 -1.47 -3.53
N LEU A 382 -14.13 -0.70 -2.44
CA LEU A 382 -15.23 -0.73 -1.47
C LEU A 382 -16.49 -0.14 -2.09
N LYS A 383 -17.54 -0.96 -2.24
CA LYS A 383 -18.86 -0.52 -2.69
C LYS A 383 -19.64 0.10 -1.54
N ASP A 384 -20.62 0.92 -1.86
CA ASP A 384 -21.50 1.68 -0.96
C ASP A 384 -21.72 1.03 0.43
N GLU A 385 -22.42 -0.10 0.50
CA GLU A 385 -22.73 -0.79 1.78
C GLU A 385 -21.48 -1.27 2.53
N ASP A 386 -20.44 -1.69 1.80
CA ASP A 386 -19.17 -2.12 2.39
C ASP A 386 -18.37 -0.92 2.92
N TYR A 387 -18.34 0.20 2.19
CA TYR A 387 -17.67 1.42 2.63
C TYR A 387 -18.29 1.92 3.94
N ASP A 388 -19.61 2.08 3.98
CA ASP A 388 -20.30 2.56 5.18
C ASP A 388 -20.12 1.61 6.37
N ARG A 389 -20.12 0.30 6.13
CA ARG A 389 -19.95 -0.71 7.19
C ARG A 389 -18.51 -0.81 7.72
N ILE A 390 -17.51 -0.72 6.85
CA ILE A 390 -16.10 -0.98 7.19
C ILE A 390 -15.37 0.31 7.56
N ILE A 391 -15.58 1.35 6.75
CA ILE A 391 -14.94 2.66 6.88
C ILE A 391 -15.86 3.62 7.62
N GLY A 392 -17.16 3.64 7.31
CA GLY A 392 -18.11 4.61 7.85
C GLY A 392 -18.21 5.84 6.96
N THR A 393 -17.59 6.93 7.36
CA THR A 393 -17.61 8.22 6.63
C THR A 393 -16.20 8.78 6.50
N VAL A 394 -16.01 9.77 5.62
CA VAL A 394 -14.75 10.52 5.56
C VAL A 394 -14.44 11.10 6.94
N GLY A 395 -13.20 10.96 7.41
CA GLY A 395 -12.81 11.40 8.74
C GLY A 395 -13.41 10.57 9.89
N SER A 396 -13.95 9.37 9.64
CA SER A 396 -14.22 8.40 10.71
C SER A 396 -12.90 7.91 11.35
N LYS A 397 -13.00 7.15 12.45
CA LYS A 397 -11.82 6.52 13.06
C LYS A 397 -11.12 5.53 12.11
N SER A 398 -11.89 4.71 11.39
CA SER A 398 -11.35 3.74 10.42
C SER A 398 -10.75 4.43 9.21
N TYR A 399 -11.39 5.49 8.72
CA TYR A 399 -10.87 6.31 7.62
C TYR A 399 -9.51 6.90 8.00
N ARG A 400 -9.45 7.62 9.14
CA ARG A 400 -8.19 8.22 9.63
C ARG A 400 -7.11 7.18 9.88
N PHE A 401 -7.46 5.97 10.33
CA PHE A 401 -6.50 4.90 10.51
C PHE A 401 -5.76 4.54 9.21
N VAL A 402 -6.50 4.37 8.11
CA VAL A 402 -5.89 4.06 6.80
C VAL A 402 -5.19 5.30 6.23
N GLU A 403 -5.79 6.48 6.39
CA GLU A 403 -5.21 7.74 5.93
C GLU A 403 -3.87 8.07 6.62
N ASP A 404 -3.78 7.87 7.93
CA ASP A 404 -2.55 8.10 8.70
C ASP A 404 -1.44 7.15 8.26
N GLU A 405 -1.78 5.90 7.91
CA GLU A 405 -0.83 4.92 7.37
C GLU A 405 -0.32 5.36 5.98
N ILE A 406 -1.20 5.85 5.10
CA ILE A 406 -0.81 6.45 3.81
C ILE A 406 0.14 7.62 4.03
N ASN A 407 -0.20 8.55 4.92
CA ASN A 407 0.62 9.73 5.22
C ASN A 407 2.00 9.30 5.76
N LYS A 408 2.05 8.33 6.69
CA LYS A 408 3.30 7.77 7.24
C LYS A 408 4.17 7.16 6.14
N ARG A 409 3.58 6.45 5.18
CA ARG A 409 4.33 5.86 4.05
C ARG A 409 4.89 6.93 3.14
N ILE A 410 4.09 7.94 2.79
CA ILE A 410 4.53 9.07 1.98
C ILE A 410 5.71 9.76 2.66
N ASP A 411 5.60 10.13 3.95
CA ASP A 411 6.65 10.83 4.70
C ASP A 411 7.98 10.06 4.76
N ASN A 412 7.93 8.72 4.70
CA ASN A 412 9.11 7.86 4.74
C ASN A 412 9.77 7.60 3.38
N LEU A 413 9.20 8.10 2.28
CA LEU A 413 9.79 7.95 0.94
C LEU A 413 11.19 8.58 0.87
N VAL A 414 12.06 7.97 0.06
CA VAL A 414 13.48 8.36 -0.10
C VAL A 414 13.62 9.82 -0.54
N LEU A 415 12.68 10.33 -1.33
CA LEU A 415 12.67 11.73 -1.76
C LEU A 415 12.64 12.70 -0.58
N TYR A 416 11.85 12.41 0.45
CA TYR A 416 11.64 13.31 1.58
C TYR A 416 12.61 13.03 2.73
N ASN A 417 12.87 11.75 3.00
CA ASN A 417 13.64 11.31 4.15
C ASN A 417 15.08 10.89 3.78
N ASN A 418 16.07 11.40 4.51
CA ASN A 418 17.49 11.08 4.33
C ASN A 418 18.03 10.12 5.40
N LYS A 419 17.17 9.52 6.24
CA LYS A 419 17.64 8.60 7.28
C LYS A 419 18.35 7.42 6.63
N LYS A 420 19.64 7.23 6.97
CA LYS A 420 20.29 5.91 6.87
C LYS A 420 19.36 4.90 7.52
N LEU A 421 19.18 3.73 6.90
CA LEU A 421 18.37 2.63 7.41
C LEU A 421 18.63 2.53 8.92
N LYS A 422 17.61 2.82 9.72
CA LYS A 422 17.74 2.78 11.17
C LYS A 422 17.84 1.29 11.49
N ALA A 423 19.04 0.81 11.85
CA ALA A 423 19.23 -0.57 12.26
C ALA A 423 18.16 -0.91 13.29
N VAL A 424 17.32 -1.89 13.00
CA VAL A 424 16.40 -2.44 13.99
C VAL A 424 17.27 -2.91 15.15
N ASN A 425 17.00 -2.44 16.37
CA ASN A 425 17.82 -2.77 17.54
C ASN A 425 18.17 -4.27 17.54
N ASP A 426 19.45 -4.61 17.78
CA ASP A 426 20.02 -5.97 17.83
C ASP A 426 19.34 -6.94 18.82
N ILE A 427 18.28 -6.50 19.51
CA ILE A 427 17.54 -7.17 20.59
C ILE A 427 17.00 -8.55 20.18
N TYR A 428 16.92 -8.86 18.88
CA TYR A 428 16.29 -10.10 18.41
C TYR A 428 17.26 -11.27 18.16
N TRP A 429 18.55 -11.02 17.87
CA TRP A 429 19.50 -12.11 17.59
C TRP A 429 20.05 -12.72 18.89
N GLN A 430 20.10 -14.05 18.96
CA GLN A 430 20.57 -14.74 20.16
C GLN A 430 22.08 -14.96 20.08
N ALA A 431 22.79 -14.55 21.14
CA ALA A 431 24.19 -14.92 21.31
C ALA A 431 24.33 -16.45 21.54
N PRO A 432 25.51 -17.04 21.30
CA PRO A 432 25.74 -18.45 21.59
C PRO A 432 25.36 -18.81 23.03
N LEU A 433 24.61 -19.90 23.19
CA LEU A 433 24.25 -20.41 24.52
C LEU A 433 25.52 -20.86 25.26
N ARG A 434 25.70 -20.38 26.49
CA ARG A 434 26.84 -20.79 27.35
C ARG A 434 26.68 -22.20 27.93
N ASN A 435 25.45 -22.73 28.00
CA ASN A 435 25.17 -24.08 28.49
C ASN A 435 25.11 -25.07 27.32
N LYS A 436 25.79 -26.21 27.46
CA LYS A 436 25.74 -27.32 26.48
C LYS A 436 24.40 -28.04 26.57
N ILE A 437 23.41 -27.54 25.85
CA ILE A 437 22.19 -28.29 25.54
C ILE A 437 22.53 -29.25 24.39
N SER A 438 22.20 -30.54 24.54
CA SER A 438 22.35 -31.51 23.45
C SER A 438 21.28 -31.25 22.40
N LEU A 439 21.69 -31.01 21.16
CA LEU A 439 20.79 -30.75 20.04
C LEU A 439 20.96 -31.83 18.97
N SER A 440 19.86 -32.21 18.34
CA SER A 440 19.80 -33.18 17.25
C SER A 440 19.11 -32.55 16.03
N TRP A 441 19.40 -33.10 14.84
CA TRP A 441 18.71 -32.70 13.61
C TRP A 441 17.42 -33.49 13.44
N TYR A 442 16.35 -32.78 13.07
CA TYR A 442 15.04 -33.33 12.76
C TYR A 442 14.55 -32.82 11.42
N LYS A 443 13.86 -33.65 10.64
CA LYS A 443 13.25 -33.31 9.35
C LYS A 443 11.79 -32.93 9.56
N VAL A 444 11.39 -31.73 9.13
CA VAL A 444 10.08 -31.15 9.42
C VAL A 444 9.45 -30.59 8.16
N ASP A 445 8.14 -30.81 8.01
CA ASP A 445 7.29 -30.10 7.06
C ASP A 445 6.22 -29.28 7.79
N THR A 446 6.25 -27.97 7.62
CA THR A 446 5.38 -27.04 8.37
C THR A 446 4.10 -26.68 7.64
N HIS A 447 3.84 -27.21 6.43
CA HIS A 447 2.68 -26.77 5.66
C HIS A 447 2.09 -27.87 4.78
N VAL A 448 1.08 -28.56 5.30
CA VAL A 448 0.33 -29.60 4.57
C VAL A 448 -1.17 -29.41 4.76
N HIS A 449 -1.96 -29.77 3.75
CA HIS A 449 -3.41 -29.70 3.78
C HIS A 449 -4.04 -31.10 3.84
N SER A 450 -5.07 -31.23 4.68
CA SER A 450 -5.86 -32.45 4.79
C SER A 450 -7.18 -32.33 4.03
N GLN A 451 -7.96 -33.40 4.04
CA GLN A 451 -9.34 -33.46 3.53
C GLN A 451 -10.32 -32.43 4.12
N PHE A 452 -9.91 -31.71 5.17
CA PHE A 452 -10.71 -30.66 5.79
C PHE A 452 -10.60 -29.31 5.09
N SER A 453 -9.60 -29.11 4.23
CA SER A 453 -9.49 -27.92 3.39
C SER A 453 -9.38 -28.27 1.90
N THR A 454 -8.25 -27.98 1.27
CA THR A 454 -7.97 -28.25 -0.15
C THR A 454 -7.26 -29.58 -0.39
N GLY A 455 -6.88 -30.30 0.68
CA GLY A 455 -6.24 -31.60 0.58
C GLY A 455 -7.22 -32.73 0.22
N ARG A 456 -6.70 -33.85 -0.27
CA ARG A 456 -7.51 -35.06 -0.55
C ARG A 456 -7.33 -36.17 0.49
N ASN A 457 -6.29 -36.06 1.32
CA ASN A 457 -5.84 -37.15 2.19
C ASN A 457 -6.26 -36.93 3.64
N SER A 458 -6.46 -38.04 4.36
CA SER A 458 -6.74 -37.99 5.79
C SER A 458 -5.50 -37.57 6.58
N ILE A 459 -5.68 -37.00 7.77
CA ILE A 459 -4.57 -36.63 8.66
C ILE A 459 -3.68 -37.85 8.98
N ASN A 460 -4.29 -39.03 9.15
CA ASN A 460 -3.56 -40.26 9.42
C ASN A 460 -2.68 -40.67 8.22
N THR A 461 -3.23 -40.62 7.01
CA THR A 461 -2.48 -40.93 5.78
C THR A 461 -1.31 -39.97 5.59
N LEU A 462 -1.50 -38.68 5.87
CA LEU A 462 -0.42 -37.69 5.84
C LEU A 462 0.70 -38.07 6.83
N ALA A 463 0.35 -38.50 8.05
CA ALA A 463 1.31 -38.92 9.05
C ALA A 463 2.06 -40.21 8.67
N GLU A 464 1.35 -41.22 8.17
CA GLU A 464 1.95 -42.47 7.69
C GLU A 464 2.97 -42.21 6.57
N LYS A 465 2.61 -41.37 5.60
CA LYS A 465 3.52 -40.97 4.52
C LYS A 465 4.67 -40.11 5.01
N ALA A 466 4.45 -39.23 5.97
CA ALA A 466 5.53 -38.47 6.59
C ALA A 466 6.58 -39.39 7.22
N VAL A 467 6.15 -40.45 7.95
CA VAL A 467 7.07 -41.46 8.50
C VAL A 467 7.79 -42.22 7.38
N GLU A 468 7.07 -42.64 6.33
CA GLU A 468 7.64 -43.35 5.17
C GLU A 468 8.79 -42.57 4.51
N PHE A 469 8.68 -41.24 4.42
CA PHE A 469 9.68 -40.36 3.81
C PHE A 469 10.65 -39.70 4.83
N GLY A 470 10.61 -40.18 6.08
CA GLY A 470 11.56 -39.80 7.13
C GLY A 470 11.36 -38.40 7.72
N CYS A 471 10.14 -37.86 7.69
CA CYS A 471 9.79 -36.72 8.55
C CYS A 471 9.80 -37.14 10.02
N ASP A 472 10.36 -36.31 10.88
CA ASP A 472 10.22 -36.39 12.33
C ASP A 472 9.01 -35.58 12.84
N ALA A 473 8.58 -34.57 12.08
CA ALA A 473 7.38 -33.81 12.39
C ALA A 473 6.68 -33.23 11.15
N ILE A 474 5.36 -33.09 11.25
CA ILE A 474 4.53 -32.39 10.27
C ILE A 474 3.57 -31.41 10.95
N ALA A 475 3.20 -30.33 10.27
CA ALA A 475 2.13 -29.44 10.71
C ALA A 475 0.95 -29.48 9.72
N VAL A 476 -0.23 -29.86 10.20
CA VAL A 476 -1.45 -29.83 9.41
C VAL A 476 -2.06 -28.44 9.49
N THR A 477 -2.02 -27.70 8.39
CA THR A 477 -2.31 -26.26 8.31
C THR A 477 -3.46 -25.99 7.37
N ASP A 478 -4.62 -26.58 7.66
CA ASP A 478 -5.85 -26.34 6.91
C ASP A 478 -6.31 -24.87 7.04
N TYR A 479 -7.11 -24.40 6.08
CA TYR A 479 -7.61 -23.02 6.07
C TYR A 479 -8.51 -22.68 7.26
N GLY A 480 -8.47 -21.41 7.69
CA GLY A 480 -9.31 -20.92 8.80
C GLY A 480 -10.80 -21.21 8.65
N HIS A 481 -11.35 -21.06 7.44
CA HIS A 481 -12.75 -21.35 7.17
C HIS A 481 -13.14 -22.83 7.32
N SER A 482 -12.17 -23.76 7.30
CA SER A 482 -12.42 -25.19 7.58
C SER A 482 -12.89 -25.41 9.02
N PHE A 483 -12.43 -24.58 9.97
CA PHE A 483 -12.86 -24.62 11.37
C PHE A 483 -14.23 -23.99 11.60
N LEU A 484 -14.72 -23.17 10.65
CA LEU A 484 -15.97 -22.42 10.77
C LEU A 484 -17.23 -23.22 10.40
N ARG A 485 -17.08 -24.46 9.90
CA ARG A 485 -18.21 -25.32 9.55
C ARG A 485 -18.79 -25.99 10.80
N ALA A 486 -20.07 -25.74 11.08
CA ALA A 486 -20.78 -26.30 12.22
C ALA A 486 -20.64 -27.84 12.29
N GLY A 487 -20.19 -28.36 13.45
CA GLY A 487 -19.99 -29.79 13.68
C GLY A 487 -18.67 -30.38 13.16
N GLN A 488 -17.93 -29.68 12.29
CA GLN A 488 -16.65 -30.17 11.76
C GLN A 488 -15.46 -29.92 12.69
N GLN A 489 -15.50 -28.88 13.53
CA GLN A 489 -14.41 -28.58 14.47
C GLN A 489 -14.14 -29.75 15.43
N ASN A 490 -15.17 -30.25 16.12
CA ASN A 490 -15.03 -31.39 17.04
C ASN A 490 -14.60 -32.68 16.32
N HIS A 491 -15.01 -32.84 15.06
CA HIS A 491 -14.60 -33.99 14.26
C HIS A 491 -13.13 -33.89 13.85
N TYR A 492 -12.68 -32.73 13.38
CA TYR A 492 -11.28 -32.43 13.05
C TYR A 492 -10.37 -32.68 14.26
N LEU A 493 -10.72 -32.07 15.40
CA LEU A 493 -10.08 -32.25 16.70
C LEU A 493 -9.86 -33.72 17.04
N LYS A 494 -10.94 -34.51 16.96
CA LYS A 494 -10.91 -35.94 17.29
C LYS A 494 -10.00 -36.73 16.34
N LEU A 495 -10.01 -36.40 15.05
CA LEU A 495 -9.16 -37.09 14.06
C LEU A 495 -7.68 -36.70 14.20
N LEU A 496 -7.38 -35.44 14.51
CA LEU A 496 -6.01 -35.00 14.76
C LEU A 496 -5.42 -35.71 15.99
N GLU A 497 -6.14 -35.72 17.11
CA GLU A 497 -5.73 -36.43 18.33
C GLU A 497 -5.65 -37.94 18.13
N GLY A 498 -6.52 -38.51 17.29
CA GLY A 498 -6.44 -39.90 16.87
C GLY A 498 -5.16 -40.19 16.08
N ALA A 499 -4.85 -39.36 15.09
CA ALA A 499 -3.65 -39.51 14.26
C ALA A 499 -2.36 -39.40 15.09
N LYS A 500 -2.29 -38.45 16.04
CA LYS A 500 -1.17 -38.31 16.98
C LYS A 500 -0.91 -39.61 17.77
N LYS A 501 -1.97 -40.31 18.17
CA LYS A 501 -1.86 -41.58 18.91
C LYS A 501 -1.49 -42.77 18.04
N MET A 502 -1.96 -42.78 16.79
CA MET A 502 -1.68 -43.87 15.84
C MET A 502 -0.28 -43.80 15.24
N ASN A 503 0.32 -42.60 15.20
CA ASN A 503 1.63 -42.36 14.60
C ASN A 503 2.60 -41.74 15.63
N PRO A 504 3.02 -42.47 16.67
CA PRO A 504 3.88 -41.93 17.73
C PRO A 504 5.30 -41.58 17.25
N ASP A 505 5.71 -42.11 16.10
CA ASP A 505 7.05 -41.90 15.52
C ASP A 505 7.20 -40.55 14.80
N VAL A 506 6.09 -39.83 14.57
CA VAL A 506 6.10 -38.48 13.97
C VAL A 506 5.31 -37.51 14.84
N THR A 507 5.86 -36.33 15.08
CA THR A 507 5.13 -35.27 15.77
C THR A 507 4.15 -34.60 14.82
N ILE A 508 2.86 -34.70 15.10
CA ILE A 508 1.81 -34.03 14.32
C ILE A 508 1.39 -32.75 15.06
N MET A 509 1.69 -31.60 14.49
CA MET A 509 1.35 -30.28 15.03
C MET A 509 0.03 -29.77 14.45
N ALA A 510 -0.81 -29.20 15.30
CA ALA A 510 -2.02 -28.48 14.87
C ALA A 510 -1.63 -27.08 14.38
N GLY A 511 -2.01 -26.72 13.17
CA GLY A 511 -1.75 -25.40 12.63
C GLY A 511 -2.92 -24.83 11.83
N LEU A 512 -2.71 -23.62 11.31
CA LEU A 512 -3.70 -22.87 10.55
C LEU A 512 -2.99 -22.16 9.39
N GLU A 513 -3.49 -22.30 8.17
CA GLU A 513 -3.17 -21.34 7.10
C GLU A 513 -4.10 -20.13 7.22
N TRP A 514 -3.55 -19.06 7.79
CA TRP A 514 -4.23 -17.81 8.06
C TRP A 514 -4.20 -16.90 6.83
N ASN A 515 -5.38 -16.49 6.38
CA ASN A 515 -5.53 -15.39 5.42
C ASN A 515 -5.29 -14.07 6.17
N ILE A 516 -4.02 -13.65 6.20
CA ILE A 516 -3.58 -12.47 6.95
C ILE A 516 -4.22 -11.20 6.36
N PRO A 517 -4.85 -10.35 7.18
CA PRO A 517 -5.39 -9.08 6.72
C PRO A 517 -4.30 -8.03 6.45
N PRO A 518 -4.59 -7.02 5.62
CA PRO A 518 -5.87 -6.74 4.94
C PRO A 518 -6.01 -7.29 3.51
N PHE A 519 -5.18 -8.27 3.13
CA PHE A 519 -4.93 -8.70 1.75
C PHE A 519 -6.02 -9.54 1.06
N ARG A 520 -7.15 -9.80 1.71
CA ARG A 520 -8.28 -10.60 1.21
C ARG A 520 -7.85 -11.99 0.73
N GLY A 521 -7.00 -12.65 1.51
CA GLY A 521 -6.48 -13.97 1.21
C GLY A 521 -5.48 -14.00 0.04
N LYS A 522 -5.00 -12.84 -0.43
CA LYS A 522 -3.85 -12.78 -1.33
C LYS A 522 -2.62 -13.29 -0.60
N GLU A 523 -2.31 -12.70 0.56
CA GLU A 523 -1.23 -13.14 1.45
C GLU A 523 -1.72 -14.12 2.50
N GLN A 524 -0.89 -15.11 2.85
CA GLN A 524 -1.24 -16.18 3.77
C GLN A 524 -0.06 -16.48 4.71
N ALA A 525 -0.32 -16.84 5.95
CA ALA A 525 0.71 -17.22 6.91
C ALA A 525 0.31 -18.49 7.67
N THR A 526 1.27 -19.38 7.90
CA THR A 526 1.12 -20.51 8.80
C THR A 526 1.19 -20.04 10.24
N ILE A 527 0.24 -20.45 11.07
CA ILE A 527 0.28 -20.30 12.51
C ILE A 527 0.30 -21.68 13.16
N ILE A 528 1.26 -21.89 14.07
CA ILE A 528 1.31 -23.06 14.95
C ILE A 528 1.41 -22.55 16.39
N LEU A 529 0.46 -22.93 17.24
CA LEU A 529 0.44 -22.51 18.64
C LEU A 529 1.34 -23.42 19.50
N PRO A 530 1.81 -22.94 20.66
CA PRO A 530 2.45 -23.81 21.64
C PRO A 530 1.51 -24.95 22.03
N TYR A 531 2.09 -26.14 22.23
CA TYR A 531 1.34 -27.30 22.67
C TYR A 531 0.68 -27.01 24.03
N SER A 532 -0.64 -27.15 24.05
CA SER A 532 -1.46 -27.03 25.26
C SER A 532 -2.71 -27.88 25.11
N LYS A 533 -3.41 -28.15 26.22
CA LYS A 533 -4.67 -28.91 26.20
C LYS A 533 -5.76 -28.24 25.35
N ASP A 534 -5.67 -26.92 25.19
CA ASP A 534 -6.68 -26.10 24.52
C ASP A 534 -6.21 -25.63 23.12
N GLU A 535 -5.06 -26.12 22.61
CA GLU A 535 -4.38 -25.55 21.42
C GLU A 535 -5.30 -25.45 20.20
N THR A 536 -6.12 -26.46 19.97
CA THR A 536 -6.99 -26.52 18.80
C THR A 536 -8.29 -25.73 18.99
N GLU A 537 -8.77 -25.56 20.22
CA GLU A 537 -9.85 -24.62 20.53
C GLU A 537 -9.38 -23.18 20.33
N LEU A 538 -8.15 -22.87 20.74
CA LEU A 538 -7.51 -21.57 20.53
C LEU A 538 -7.28 -21.28 19.04
N LEU A 539 -6.86 -22.26 18.24
CA LEU A 539 -6.74 -22.11 16.78
C LEU A 539 -8.09 -21.79 16.14
N ALA A 540 -9.16 -22.44 16.58
CA ALA A 540 -10.50 -22.15 16.08
C ALA A 540 -11.00 -20.76 16.48
N ASP A 541 -10.78 -20.34 17.73
CA ASP A 541 -11.11 -18.97 18.19
C ASP A 541 -10.31 -17.91 17.41
N PHE A 542 -9.04 -18.19 17.13
CA PHE A 542 -8.21 -17.33 16.28
C PHE A 542 -8.80 -17.21 14.86
N ALA A 543 -9.11 -18.34 14.21
CA ALA A 543 -9.69 -18.34 12.86
C ALA A 543 -11.02 -17.57 12.81
N LEU A 544 -11.88 -17.74 13.82
CA LEU A 544 -13.18 -17.06 13.93
C LEU A 544 -13.07 -15.54 14.00
N ARG A 545 -12.01 -15.04 14.65
CA ARG A 545 -11.81 -13.59 14.90
C ARG A 545 -10.96 -12.92 13.84
N PHE A 546 -9.96 -13.62 13.30
CA PHE A 546 -8.85 -12.99 12.61
C PHE A 546 -8.62 -13.49 11.18
N ASP A 547 -9.20 -14.64 10.77
CA ASP A 547 -9.07 -15.09 9.37
C ASP A 547 -9.92 -14.21 8.44
N GLN A 548 -9.27 -13.53 7.49
CA GLN A 548 -9.98 -12.59 6.62
C GLN A 548 -10.79 -13.28 5.52
N GLY A 549 -10.32 -14.45 5.05
CA GLY A 549 -10.77 -15.00 3.78
C GLY A 549 -10.76 -13.92 2.69
N ASN A 550 -11.87 -13.76 1.98
CA ASN A 550 -12.02 -12.78 0.89
C ASN A 550 -12.79 -11.50 1.28
N HIS A 551 -13.09 -11.30 2.57
CA HIS A 551 -14.01 -10.25 3.05
C HIS A 551 -13.26 -9.10 3.74
N TYR A 552 -13.86 -7.90 3.74
CA TYR A 552 -13.42 -6.82 4.60
C TYR A 552 -14.34 -6.69 5.82
N SER A 553 -13.72 -6.42 6.96
CA SER A 553 -14.38 -5.96 8.18
C SER A 553 -13.53 -4.87 8.81
N GLN A 554 -14.15 -4.06 9.66
CA GLN A 554 -13.49 -2.95 10.32
C GLN A 554 -12.26 -3.41 11.15
N ASP A 555 -12.36 -4.57 11.81
CA ASP A 555 -11.28 -5.13 12.63
C ASP A 555 -10.15 -5.77 11.81
N LEU A 556 -10.38 -6.00 10.52
CA LEU A 556 -9.45 -6.64 9.59
C LEU A 556 -8.83 -5.66 8.59
N LEU A 557 -8.80 -4.38 8.93
CA LEU A 557 -7.99 -3.37 8.22
C LEU A 557 -6.49 -3.48 8.56
N SER A 558 -6.12 -4.28 9.56
CA SER A 558 -4.74 -4.51 9.99
C SER A 558 -4.60 -5.83 10.75
N PRO A 559 -3.47 -6.55 10.66
CA PRO A 559 -3.22 -7.75 11.45
C PRO A 559 -2.83 -7.46 12.91
N LYS A 560 -2.75 -6.19 13.31
CA LYS A 560 -2.28 -5.76 14.63
C LYS A 560 -2.99 -6.44 15.81
N PHE A 561 -4.31 -6.59 15.75
CA PHE A 561 -5.06 -7.23 16.84
C PHE A 561 -4.78 -8.73 16.95
N ALA A 562 -4.62 -9.41 15.82
CA ALA A 562 -4.26 -10.82 15.77
C ALA A 562 -2.85 -11.04 16.35
N PHE A 563 -1.88 -10.22 15.95
CA PHE A 563 -0.53 -10.26 16.50
C PHE A 563 -0.50 -10.02 18.01
N LYS A 564 -1.22 -9.00 18.50
CA LYS A 564 -1.33 -8.74 19.95
C LYS A 564 -1.94 -9.91 20.71
N TRP A 565 -2.92 -10.60 20.13
CA TRP A 565 -3.52 -11.78 20.74
C TRP A 565 -2.52 -12.95 20.83
N LEU A 566 -1.75 -13.19 19.76
CA LEU A 566 -0.70 -14.22 19.73
C LEU A 566 0.44 -13.92 20.71
N GLU A 567 0.78 -12.64 20.92
CA GLU A 567 1.76 -12.22 21.93
C GLU A 567 1.27 -12.48 23.36
N ALA A 568 0.00 -12.20 23.65
CA ALA A 568 -0.59 -12.53 24.95
C ALA A 568 -0.58 -14.05 25.22
N LEU A 569 -0.79 -14.88 24.19
CA LEU A 569 -0.61 -16.33 24.32
C LEU A 569 0.84 -16.71 24.59
N ALA A 570 1.79 -16.08 23.89
CA ALA A 570 3.22 -16.34 24.08
C ALA A 570 3.64 -16.10 25.55
N GLU A 571 3.15 -15.00 26.15
CA GLU A 571 3.38 -14.67 27.55
C GLU A 571 2.70 -15.69 28.49
N LYS A 572 1.45 -16.06 28.22
CA LYS A 572 0.68 -17.01 29.05
C LYS A 572 1.34 -18.38 29.14
N TYR A 573 1.84 -18.90 28.02
CA TYR A 573 2.43 -20.25 27.95
C TYR A 573 3.97 -20.26 28.07
N ASN A 574 4.61 -19.09 28.16
CA ASN A 574 6.07 -18.92 28.17
C ASN A 574 6.78 -19.61 26.96
N ILE A 575 6.06 -19.74 25.85
CA ILE A 575 6.54 -20.32 24.59
C ILE A 575 5.91 -19.52 23.46
N LYS A 576 6.71 -19.06 22.50
CA LYS A 576 6.21 -18.26 21.39
C LYS A 576 5.48 -19.12 20.35
N PRO A 577 4.32 -18.69 19.83
CA PRO A 577 3.73 -19.31 18.65
C PRO A 577 4.65 -19.12 17.45
N LEU A 578 4.56 -20.03 16.49
CA LEU A 578 5.27 -19.93 15.23
C LEU A 578 4.38 -19.29 14.17
N ILE A 579 4.87 -18.23 13.54
CA ILE A 579 4.23 -17.59 12.39
C ILE A 579 5.21 -17.60 11.22
N LEU A 580 4.81 -18.23 10.11
CA LEU A 580 5.60 -18.35 8.88
C LEU A 580 4.79 -17.75 7.73
N TYR A 581 5.32 -16.76 7.01
CA TYR A 581 4.64 -16.23 5.82
C TYR A 581 4.75 -17.24 4.67
N ASN A 582 3.62 -17.63 4.07
CA ASN A 582 3.56 -18.72 3.09
C ASN A 582 3.68 -18.18 1.68
N HIS A 583 4.27 -19.01 0.81
CA HIS A 583 4.38 -18.84 -0.63
C HIS A 583 4.44 -17.37 -1.10
N PRO A 584 5.52 -16.65 -0.73
CA PRO A 584 5.73 -15.26 -1.13
C PRO A 584 5.58 -15.09 -2.64
N ASN A 585 5.27 -13.89 -3.12
CA ASN A 585 5.15 -13.58 -4.56
C ASN A 585 4.15 -14.39 -5.41
N LYS A 586 3.56 -15.48 -4.92
CA LYS A 586 2.66 -16.36 -5.70
C LYS A 586 1.51 -15.59 -6.34
N LYS A 587 1.08 -14.49 -5.70
CA LYS A 587 0.05 -13.58 -6.17
C LYS A 587 0.51 -12.12 -6.28
N ASN A 588 1.81 -11.83 -6.23
CA ASN A 588 2.31 -10.46 -6.31
C ASN A 588 2.62 -10.09 -7.75
N ALA A 589 2.18 -8.90 -8.15
CA ALA A 589 2.47 -8.38 -9.47
C ALA A 589 3.80 -7.63 -9.50
N GLN A 590 4.29 -7.20 -8.32
CA GLN A 590 5.48 -6.38 -8.20
C GLN A 590 6.48 -6.98 -7.21
N GLN A 591 7.76 -6.77 -7.51
CA GLN A 591 8.82 -7.06 -6.57
C GLN A 591 8.77 -6.07 -5.39
N ARG A 592 9.30 -6.49 -4.24
CA ARG A 592 9.44 -5.70 -2.99
C ARG A 592 8.17 -5.54 -2.17
N GLU A 593 7.03 -6.07 -2.63
CA GLU A 593 5.80 -6.15 -1.83
C GLU A 593 6.06 -6.92 -0.52
N ASN A 594 6.75 -8.08 -0.56
CA ASN A 594 6.93 -8.87 0.66
C ASN A 594 7.98 -8.27 1.63
N GLU A 595 8.97 -7.54 1.10
CA GLU A 595 9.88 -6.75 1.95
C GLU A 595 9.08 -5.75 2.79
N HIS A 596 8.16 -5.01 2.17
CA HIS A 596 7.26 -4.08 2.86
C HIS A 596 6.37 -4.79 3.90
N ASP A 597 5.76 -5.90 3.52
CA ASP A 597 4.82 -6.63 4.38
C ASP A 597 5.52 -7.21 5.62
N ILE A 598 6.68 -7.82 5.42
CA ILE A 598 7.47 -8.38 6.53
C ILE A 598 7.96 -7.26 7.45
N GLU A 599 8.40 -6.11 6.93
CA GLU A 599 8.78 -4.96 7.77
C GLU A 599 7.63 -4.53 8.66
N TYR A 600 6.45 -4.32 8.07
CA TYR A 600 5.25 -3.94 8.79
C TYR A 600 4.84 -4.99 9.82
N TRP A 601 4.80 -6.28 9.47
CA TRP A 601 4.44 -7.34 10.40
C TRP A 601 5.46 -7.52 11.53
N ARG A 602 6.75 -7.31 11.25
CA ARG A 602 7.82 -7.36 12.26
C ARG A 602 7.82 -6.16 13.21
N GLU A 603 7.29 -5.01 12.78
CA GLU A 603 6.98 -3.89 13.69
C GLU A 603 5.85 -4.25 14.66
N LEU A 604 4.92 -5.12 14.23
CA LEU A 604 3.76 -5.53 15.02
C LEU A 604 4.02 -6.74 15.92
N SER A 605 4.85 -7.69 15.49
CA SER A 605 5.20 -8.84 16.31
C SER A 605 6.56 -9.47 16.01
N SER A 606 7.23 -9.88 17.09
CA SER A 606 8.47 -10.67 17.01
C SER A 606 8.25 -12.15 16.69
N ASN A 607 7.00 -12.62 16.62
CA ASN A 607 6.66 -14.04 16.41
C ASN A 607 6.64 -14.46 14.92
N LEU A 608 6.55 -13.51 13.98
CA LEU A 608 6.73 -13.77 12.54
C LEU A 608 8.21 -13.98 12.23
N VAL A 609 8.67 -15.22 12.26
CA VAL A 609 10.13 -15.50 12.23
C VAL A 609 10.65 -15.98 10.90
N SER A 610 9.78 -16.45 10.01
CA SER A 610 10.18 -16.96 8.70
C SER A 610 9.19 -16.59 7.62
N PHE A 611 9.64 -16.72 6.39
CA PHE A 611 8.80 -16.84 5.22
C PHE A 611 9.27 -18.03 4.38
N SER A 612 8.34 -18.64 3.64
CA SER A 612 8.60 -19.90 2.94
C SER A 612 9.54 -19.67 1.77
N GLY A 613 10.71 -20.31 1.79
CA GLY A 613 11.65 -20.24 0.70
C GLY A 613 11.34 -21.22 -0.41
N SER A 614 11.04 -22.47 -0.09
CA SER A 614 10.41 -23.39 -1.06
C SER A 614 8.90 -23.40 -0.80
N PRO A 615 8.11 -22.73 -1.65
CA PRO A 615 6.69 -22.45 -1.41
C PRO A 615 5.78 -23.66 -1.62
N GLY A 616 6.26 -24.73 -2.25
CA GLY A 616 5.46 -25.92 -2.55
C GLY A 616 4.97 -26.03 -4.00
N ARG A 617 4.05 -26.96 -4.29
CA ARG A 617 3.44 -27.24 -5.60
C ARG A 617 4.42 -27.60 -6.71
N GLN A 618 5.45 -28.36 -6.37
CA GLN A 618 6.64 -28.56 -7.22
C GLN A 618 6.37 -29.41 -8.47
N LYS A 619 5.22 -30.09 -8.57
CA LYS A 619 4.80 -30.78 -9.81
C LYS A 619 4.10 -29.86 -10.80
N LEU A 620 3.66 -28.66 -10.40
CA LEU A 620 3.10 -27.68 -11.32
C LEU A 620 4.22 -27.03 -12.13
N LYS A 621 4.30 -27.40 -13.42
CA LYS A 621 5.29 -26.88 -14.38
C LYS A 621 4.65 -25.87 -15.35
N GLY A 622 5.49 -25.16 -16.10
CA GLY A 622 5.05 -24.28 -17.19
C GLY A 622 4.80 -22.83 -16.75
N ARG A 623 3.88 -22.13 -17.43
CA ARG A 623 3.68 -20.67 -17.28
C ARG A 623 3.25 -20.22 -15.88
N ASN A 624 2.76 -21.13 -15.05
CA ASN A 624 2.40 -20.90 -13.65
C ASN A 624 3.11 -21.94 -12.77
N GLY A 625 4.44 -22.05 -12.92
CA GLY A 625 5.26 -22.97 -12.14
C GLY A 625 5.01 -22.78 -10.64
N ASN A 626 4.88 -23.87 -9.88
CA ASN A 626 4.55 -23.83 -8.45
C ASN A 626 3.24 -23.05 -8.12
N GLY A 627 2.39 -22.78 -9.12
CA GLY A 627 1.15 -22.01 -8.96
C GLY A 627 1.29 -20.49 -8.97
N TYR A 628 2.43 -19.94 -9.41
CA TYR A 628 2.67 -18.49 -9.45
C TYR A 628 1.87 -17.81 -10.55
N ARG A 629 1.19 -16.70 -10.23
CA ARG A 629 0.20 -16.05 -11.10
C ARG A 629 0.81 -15.19 -12.21
N TYR A 630 1.92 -14.51 -11.94
CA TYR A 630 2.52 -13.52 -12.84
C TYR A 630 3.80 -14.06 -13.47
N ARG A 631 3.97 -13.89 -14.78
CA ARG A 631 5.08 -14.53 -15.50
C ARG A 631 6.43 -13.89 -15.21
N GLU A 632 6.39 -12.63 -14.81
CA GLU A 632 7.53 -11.79 -14.49
C GLU A 632 8.17 -12.19 -13.14
N ILE A 633 7.42 -12.89 -12.28
CA ILE A 633 7.86 -13.34 -10.96
C ILE A 633 7.50 -14.83 -10.83
N GLN A 634 8.50 -15.68 -10.99
CA GLN A 634 8.39 -17.14 -10.89
C GLN A 634 9.45 -17.66 -9.91
N THR A 635 9.25 -18.89 -9.43
CA THR A 635 10.26 -19.59 -8.64
C THR A 635 11.53 -19.83 -9.46
N GLU A 636 12.69 -19.73 -8.81
CA GLU A 636 13.98 -20.10 -9.36
C GLU A 636 14.40 -21.45 -8.77
N ASN A 637 14.45 -22.49 -9.59
CA ASN A 637 14.73 -23.87 -9.17
C ASN A 637 13.84 -24.33 -8.00
N GLY A 638 12.56 -23.95 -8.02
CA GLY A 638 11.59 -24.32 -6.97
C GLY A 638 11.66 -23.48 -5.69
N TRP A 639 12.50 -22.45 -5.63
CA TRP A 639 12.57 -21.49 -4.52
C TRP A 639 11.98 -20.14 -4.92
N ASP A 640 11.38 -19.44 -3.95
CA ASP A 640 10.80 -18.14 -4.16
C ASP A 640 11.87 -17.06 -4.45
N PRO A 641 11.66 -16.15 -5.43
CA PRO A 641 12.62 -15.11 -5.78
C PRO A 641 12.98 -14.15 -4.64
N SER A 642 12.12 -13.99 -3.62
CA SER A 642 12.47 -13.25 -2.40
C SER A 642 13.65 -13.88 -1.64
N ILE A 643 13.88 -15.18 -1.80
CA ILE A 643 14.94 -15.96 -1.16
C ILE A 643 16.10 -16.24 -2.13
N SER A 644 15.77 -16.67 -3.35
CA SER A 644 16.77 -17.13 -4.31
C SER A 644 17.55 -15.98 -4.95
N GLN A 645 16.96 -14.80 -5.13
CA GLN A 645 17.68 -13.68 -5.74
C GLN A 645 18.65 -13.05 -4.76
N VAL A 646 19.94 -13.03 -5.12
CA VAL A 646 20.99 -12.37 -4.34
C VAL A 646 20.74 -10.87 -4.35
N GLY A 647 20.78 -10.25 -3.17
CA GLY A 647 20.39 -8.86 -3.00
C GLY A 647 18.86 -8.64 -3.09
N GLY A 648 18.08 -9.72 -3.14
CA GLY A 648 16.62 -9.74 -3.10
C GLY A 648 16.03 -9.33 -1.76
N GLU A 649 14.76 -9.64 -1.54
CA GLU A 649 14.02 -9.15 -0.36
C GLU A 649 14.56 -9.72 0.96
N TRP A 650 14.93 -11.00 1.00
CA TRP A 650 15.50 -11.59 2.22
C TRP A 650 16.81 -10.92 2.61
N ASP A 651 17.71 -10.73 1.65
CA ASP A 651 19.01 -10.13 1.90
C ASP A 651 18.88 -8.68 2.36
N ARG A 652 17.92 -7.93 1.79
CA ARG A 652 17.62 -6.55 2.22
C ARG A 652 17.01 -6.50 3.62
N LEU A 653 16.11 -7.41 3.96
CA LEU A 653 15.58 -7.53 5.33
C LEU A 653 16.72 -7.81 6.33
N LEU A 654 17.62 -8.74 6.00
CA LEU A 654 18.80 -9.05 6.82
C LEU A 654 19.75 -7.86 6.92
N GLN A 655 20.01 -7.15 5.81
CA GLN A 655 20.83 -5.94 5.77
C GLN A 655 20.26 -4.82 6.66
N LYS A 656 18.92 -4.68 6.71
CA LYS A 656 18.21 -3.75 7.61
C LYS A 656 18.22 -4.19 9.08
N GLY A 657 18.74 -5.38 9.37
CA GLY A 657 18.86 -5.93 10.72
C GLY A 657 17.66 -6.78 11.17
N TYR A 658 16.67 -7.03 10.31
CA TYR A 658 15.54 -7.87 10.65
C TYR A 658 15.98 -9.32 10.85
N LYS A 659 15.60 -9.90 11.98
CA LYS A 659 15.76 -11.33 12.25
C LYS A 659 14.58 -12.10 11.64
N VAL A 660 14.71 -12.43 10.36
CA VAL A 660 13.73 -13.21 9.62
C VAL A 660 14.46 -14.26 8.78
N TRP A 661 13.91 -15.47 8.78
CA TRP A 661 14.47 -16.64 8.15
C TRP A 661 13.80 -16.93 6.80
N GLY A 662 14.55 -17.54 5.89
CA GLY A 662 14.10 -17.85 4.53
C GLY A 662 14.41 -19.27 4.08
N ALA A 663 15.18 -20.03 4.86
CA ALA A 663 15.60 -21.38 4.50
C ALA A 663 14.55 -22.47 4.84
N SER A 664 13.27 -22.12 4.97
CA SER A 664 12.22 -23.11 5.19
C SER A 664 11.72 -23.66 3.86
N ALA A 665 11.67 -24.99 3.75
CA ALA A 665 11.16 -25.69 2.59
C ALA A 665 9.97 -26.56 3.00
N SER A 666 8.77 -26.09 2.67
CA SER A 666 7.51 -26.81 2.88
C SER A 666 7.06 -27.50 1.60
N SER A 667 6.25 -28.57 1.73
CA SER A 667 5.62 -29.17 0.56
C SER A 667 4.46 -28.32 0.02
N GLU A 668 3.64 -27.68 0.85
CA GLU A 668 2.29 -27.23 0.45
C GLU A 668 1.42 -28.38 -0.08
N PHE A 669 1.65 -29.58 0.47
CA PHE A 669 1.02 -30.80 -0.04
C PHE A 669 -0.51 -30.71 0.06
N THR A 670 -1.16 -30.92 -1.09
CA THR A 670 -2.62 -31.07 -1.18
C THR A 670 -3.02 -32.42 -1.74
N ASN A 671 -2.28 -32.90 -2.74
CA ASN A 671 -2.42 -34.20 -3.39
C ASN A 671 -1.24 -34.46 -4.32
N GLU A 672 -1.14 -35.70 -4.75
CA GLU A 672 -0.06 -36.28 -5.53
C GLU A 672 -0.01 -35.78 -6.98
N ASP A 673 -1.07 -35.14 -7.49
CA ASP A 673 -1.08 -34.54 -8.83
C ASP A 673 -0.30 -33.21 -8.85
N LYS A 674 -0.30 -32.49 -7.72
CA LYS A 674 0.26 -31.14 -7.60
C LYS A 674 1.61 -31.10 -6.88
N ASP A 675 1.88 -32.11 -6.06
CA ASP A 675 2.94 -32.05 -5.06
C ASP A 675 3.53 -33.43 -4.73
N TYR A 676 4.65 -33.43 -4.00
CA TYR A 676 5.29 -34.59 -3.41
C TYR A 676 4.92 -34.71 -1.94
N TRP A 677 4.90 -35.92 -1.41
CA TRP A 677 4.52 -36.15 -0.02
C TRP A 677 5.42 -35.36 0.96
N PRO A 678 4.94 -35.10 2.18
CA PRO A 678 5.72 -34.38 3.18
C PRO A 678 7.11 -34.99 3.37
N CYS A 679 8.15 -34.16 3.33
CA CYS A 679 9.57 -34.56 3.37
C CYS A 679 10.09 -35.43 2.22
N GLU A 680 9.28 -35.85 1.24
CA GLU A 680 9.74 -36.67 0.10
C GLU A 680 10.73 -35.88 -0.77
N TYR A 681 10.31 -34.69 -1.21
CA TYR A 681 11.10 -33.82 -2.09
C TYR A 681 11.60 -32.56 -1.37
N SER A 682 10.70 -31.78 -0.78
CA SER A 682 11.04 -30.57 -0.02
C SER A 682 11.12 -30.90 1.47
N SER A 683 12.15 -30.40 2.16
CA SER A 683 12.29 -30.65 3.60
C SER A 683 13.08 -29.58 4.33
N THR A 684 12.64 -29.26 5.55
CA THR A 684 13.34 -28.38 6.48
C THR A 684 14.04 -29.23 7.53
N HIS A 685 15.35 -29.07 7.67
CA HIS A 685 16.15 -29.76 8.69
C HIS A 685 16.44 -28.80 9.82
N ILE A 686 15.94 -29.11 11.01
CA ILE A 686 15.96 -28.23 12.18
C ILE A 686 16.74 -28.83 13.33
N GLN A 687 17.58 -28.01 13.96
CA GLN A 687 18.36 -28.40 15.12
C GLN A 687 17.58 -28.10 16.40
N SER A 688 17.13 -29.14 17.10
CA SER A 688 16.23 -29.04 18.26
C SER A 688 16.67 -29.96 19.39
N GLU A 689 16.20 -29.71 20.61
CA GLU A 689 16.43 -30.59 21.78
C GLU A 689 15.72 -31.92 21.65
N SER A 690 14.52 -31.91 21.06
CA SER A 690 13.75 -33.10 20.69
C SER A 690 12.80 -32.80 19.53
N ALA A 691 12.17 -33.85 19.00
CA ALA A 691 11.11 -33.73 17.99
C ALA A 691 9.78 -33.18 18.56
N SER A 692 9.68 -32.90 19.87
CA SER A 692 8.43 -32.37 20.43
C SER A 692 8.07 -30.99 19.85
N GLN A 693 6.78 -30.72 19.66
CA GLN A 693 6.24 -29.48 19.09
C GLN A 693 6.90 -28.23 19.68
N ASN A 694 6.88 -28.08 21.01
CA ASN A 694 7.42 -26.89 21.67
C ASN A 694 8.92 -26.67 21.43
N HIS A 695 9.72 -27.74 21.36
CA HIS A 695 11.14 -27.62 21.03
C HIS A 695 11.37 -27.27 19.55
N ILE A 696 10.57 -27.86 18.64
CA ILE A 696 10.59 -27.49 17.21
C ILE A 696 10.25 -26.00 17.03
N LEU A 697 9.19 -25.51 17.68
CA LEU A 697 8.78 -24.10 17.66
C LEU A 697 9.93 -23.20 18.15
N ALA A 698 10.57 -23.55 19.27
CA ALA A 698 11.70 -22.80 19.81
C ALA A 698 12.92 -22.81 18.87
N ALA A 699 13.17 -23.91 18.16
CA ALA A 699 14.24 -24.01 17.18
C ALA A 699 13.99 -23.15 15.94
N PHE A 700 12.74 -23.05 15.47
CA PHE A 700 12.36 -22.15 14.37
C PHE A 700 12.56 -20.69 14.79
N GLN A 701 12.13 -20.33 16.00
CA GLN A 701 12.37 -19.01 16.59
C GLN A 701 13.87 -18.67 16.68
N ALA A 702 14.72 -19.69 16.92
CA ALA A 702 16.17 -19.54 16.98
C ALA A 702 16.85 -19.47 15.59
N GLY A 703 16.19 -19.90 14.51
CA GLY A 703 16.76 -19.90 13.15
C GLY A 703 17.76 -21.03 12.88
N ARG A 704 17.79 -22.06 13.75
CA ARG A 704 18.73 -23.18 13.66
C ARG A 704 18.25 -24.24 12.66
N TYR A 705 18.07 -23.84 11.41
CA TYR A 705 17.62 -24.76 10.35
C TYR A 705 18.15 -24.37 8.97
N TRP A 706 18.11 -25.35 8.08
CA TRP A 706 18.35 -25.23 6.65
C TRP A 706 17.26 -26.02 5.91
N GLY A 707 17.10 -25.73 4.62
CA GLY A 707 16.09 -26.38 3.79
C GLY A 707 16.69 -26.89 2.51
N GLN A 708 16.11 -27.95 1.95
CA GLN A 708 16.51 -28.50 0.67
C GLN A 708 15.33 -29.01 -0.15
N GLN A 709 15.59 -29.17 -1.44
CA GLN A 709 14.79 -29.94 -2.37
C GLN A 709 15.61 -31.10 -2.90
N GLY A 710 14.98 -32.25 -3.13
CA GLY A 710 15.60 -33.38 -3.83
C GLY A 710 16.40 -34.35 -2.97
N ASN A 711 16.41 -34.18 -1.64
CA ASN A 711 17.00 -35.11 -0.68
C ASN A 711 18.46 -35.52 -1.01
N PHE A 712 19.25 -34.65 -1.63
CA PHE A 712 20.64 -34.94 -2.01
C PHE A 712 21.62 -34.61 -0.87
N VAL A 713 21.24 -33.72 0.06
CA VAL A 713 22.02 -33.44 1.27
C VAL A 713 21.55 -34.33 2.40
N LYS A 714 22.47 -35.07 3.01
CA LYS A 714 22.22 -35.91 4.18
C LYS A 714 22.39 -35.13 5.48
N ASN A 715 23.53 -34.45 5.64
CA ASN A 715 23.83 -33.64 6.81
C ASN A 715 24.50 -32.33 6.38
N LEU A 716 24.20 -31.24 7.10
CA LEU A 716 24.82 -29.94 6.87
C LEU A 716 25.21 -29.30 8.19
N SER A 717 26.41 -28.73 8.25
CA SER A 717 26.83 -27.86 9.34
C SER A 717 27.43 -26.58 8.79
N PHE A 718 26.99 -25.44 9.33
CA PHE A 718 27.47 -24.11 8.97
C PHE A 718 27.83 -23.36 10.26
N SER A 719 29.07 -22.89 10.34
CA SER A 719 29.58 -22.13 11.47
C SER A 719 30.58 -21.06 11.05
N VAL A 720 30.75 -20.04 11.89
CA VAL A 720 31.81 -19.05 11.77
C VAL A 720 32.67 -19.12 13.04
N SER A 721 33.97 -19.32 12.85
CA SER A 721 34.96 -19.33 13.92
C SER A 721 35.53 -17.93 14.09
N THR A 722 35.40 -17.40 15.30
CA THR A 722 35.91 -16.10 15.76
C THR A 722 36.97 -16.31 16.85
N ASN A 723 37.67 -15.26 17.24
CA ASN A 723 38.59 -15.27 18.37
C ASN A 723 37.89 -15.64 19.70
N SER A 724 36.58 -15.38 19.79
CA SER A 724 35.77 -15.63 20.98
C SER A 724 35.08 -17.01 21.02
N GLY A 725 35.21 -17.79 19.93
CA GLY A 725 34.56 -19.09 19.79
C GLY A 725 33.84 -19.27 18.44
N SER A 726 33.07 -20.35 18.33
CA SER A 726 32.30 -20.68 17.12
C SER A 726 30.82 -20.32 17.29
N VAL A 727 30.24 -19.84 16.20
CA VAL A 727 28.85 -19.35 16.09
C VAL A 727 28.18 -20.12 14.97
N VAL A 728 26.92 -20.50 15.14
CA VAL A 728 26.17 -21.33 14.16
C VAL A 728 24.92 -20.61 13.65
N MET A 729 24.24 -21.19 12.67
CA MET A 729 23.01 -20.66 12.06
C MET A 729 22.03 -20.08 13.08
N GLY A 730 21.48 -18.90 12.76
CA GLY A 730 20.51 -18.18 13.59
C GLY A 730 21.10 -17.40 14.77
N GLN A 731 22.40 -17.54 15.04
CA GLN A 731 23.10 -16.84 16.13
C GLN A 731 23.79 -15.55 15.67
N VAL A 732 24.14 -14.73 16.65
CA VAL A 732 24.97 -13.53 16.50
C VAL A 732 26.21 -13.57 17.39
N ALA A 733 27.35 -13.09 16.91
CA ALA A 733 28.52 -12.80 17.74
C ALA A 733 28.99 -11.35 17.61
N LYS A 734 29.61 -10.87 18.69
CA LYS A 734 30.36 -9.62 18.67
C LYS A 734 31.83 -9.91 18.37
N VAL A 735 32.38 -9.22 17.38
CA VAL A 735 33.76 -9.37 16.91
C VAL A 735 34.44 -7.99 16.88
N ASP A 736 35.77 -7.96 16.80
CA ASP A 736 36.48 -6.70 16.64
C ASP A 736 36.46 -6.27 15.15
N PHE A 737 36.55 -4.96 14.89
CA PHE A 737 36.78 -4.46 13.54
C PHE A 737 38.14 -4.94 13.03
N ASP A 738 38.22 -5.35 11.76
CA ASP A 738 39.35 -6.04 11.13
C ASP A 738 39.70 -7.43 11.68
N GLU A 739 38.83 -8.04 12.51
CA GLU A 739 39.01 -9.44 12.92
C GLU A 739 38.97 -10.37 11.69
N LEU A 740 39.95 -11.28 11.60
CA LEU A 740 39.96 -12.36 10.62
C LEU A 740 39.17 -13.55 11.16
N VAL A 741 37.99 -13.80 10.60
CA VAL A 741 37.14 -14.95 10.95
C VAL A 741 37.26 -16.06 9.92
N ASN A 742 36.97 -17.30 10.31
CA ASN A 742 36.89 -18.43 9.37
C ASN A 742 35.45 -18.91 9.22
N ILE A 743 34.93 -18.84 8.00
CA ILE A 743 33.60 -19.30 7.61
C ILE A 743 33.72 -20.77 7.20
N ASN A 744 32.97 -21.66 7.86
CA ASN A 744 33.08 -23.11 7.68
C ASN A 744 31.74 -23.72 7.28
N LEU A 745 31.73 -24.50 6.20
CA LEU A 745 30.58 -25.27 5.75
C LEU A 745 31.02 -26.73 5.56
N SER A 746 30.22 -27.67 6.07
CA SER A 746 30.35 -29.10 5.78
C SER A 746 29.03 -29.62 5.26
N VAL A 747 29.03 -30.28 4.10
CA VAL A 747 27.84 -30.86 3.46
C VAL A 747 28.13 -32.33 3.18
N GLU A 748 27.49 -33.23 3.92
CA GLU A 748 27.49 -34.66 3.63
C GLU A 748 26.35 -34.96 2.65
N LEU A 749 26.66 -35.58 1.52
CA LEU A 749 25.69 -35.95 0.51
C LEU A 749 25.11 -37.35 0.78
N ASN A 750 23.85 -37.55 0.41
CA ASN A 750 23.31 -38.89 0.24
C ASN A 750 24.02 -39.58 -0.93
N LEU A 751 24.03 -40.90 -0.95
CA LEU A 751 24.58 -41.62 -2.12
C LEU A 751 23.73 -41.36 -3.36
N PHE A 752 22.41 -41.29 -3.16
CA PHE A 752 21.45 -41.01 -4.21
C PHE A 752 20.50 -39.89 -3.81
N ASP A 753 20.10 -39.10 -4.80
CA ASP A 753 19.04 -38.11 -4.67
C ASP A 753 17.64 -38.76 -4.65
N TRP A 754 16.59 -37.94 -4.59
CA TRP A 754 15.21 -38.40 -4.55
C TRP A 754 14.75 -39.19 -5.78
N GLN A 755 15.45 -39.11 -6.91
CA GLN A 755 15.19 -39.87 -8.14
C GLN A 755 16.06 -41.11 -8.28
N SER A 756 16.82 -41.45 -7.22
CA SER A 756 17.79 -42.55 -7.24
C SER A 756 18.98 -42.30 -8.19
N GLU A 757 19.28 -41.04 -8.50
CA GLU A 757 20.50 -40.67 -9.24
C GLU A 757 21.61 -40.31 -8.27
N LEU A 758 22.88 -40.43 -8.68
CA LEU A 758 24.01 -40.10 -7.80
C LEU A 758 23.96 -38.62 -7.41
N SER A 759 24.01 -38.34 -6.11
CA SER A 759 24.07 -36.96 -5.63
C SER A 759 25.45 -36.37 -5.87
N ASP A 760 25.48 -35.11 -6.28
CA ASP A 760 26.70 -34.31 -6.37
C ASP A 760 26.46 -32.92 -5.76
N LEU A 761 27.49 -32.09 -5.77
CA LEU A 761 27.44 -30.70 -5.35
C LEU A 761 28.08 -29.81 -6.43
N ASP A 762 27.28 -29.45 -7.44
CA ASP A 762 27.72 -28.71 -8.63
C ASP A 762 28.14 -27.27 -8.35
N GLU A 763 27.35 -26.55 -7.53
CA GLU A 763 27.66 -25.17 -7.15
C GLU A 763 27.46 -24.97 -5.64
N VAL A 764 28.33 -24.15 -5.05
CA VAL A 764 28.17 -23.60 -3.70
C VAL A 764 28.48 -22.12 -3.74
N GLU A 765 27.60 -21.32 -3.13
CA GLU A 765 27.76 -19.87 -3.04
C GLU A 765 27.64 -19.41 -1.58
N LEU A 766 28.62 -18.63 -1.16
CA LEU A 766 28.56 -17.84 0.06
C LEU A 766 27.96 -16.48 -0.26
N ILE A 767 26.84 -16.14 0.36
CA ILE A 767 26.25 -14.81 0.31
C ILE A 767 26.73 -14.02 1.53
N VAL A 768 27.34 -12.87 1.27
CA VAL A 768 27.86 -11.93 2.27
C VAL A 768 27.05 -10.65 2.21
N ILE A 769 26.40 -10.30 3.31
CA ILE A 769 25.57 -9.10 3.44
C ILE A 769 26.25 -8.19 4.45
N THR A 770 26.62 -6.99 4.01
CA THR A 770 27.21 -5.94 4.85
C THR A 770 26.29 -4.71 4.86
N ASP A 771 26.63 -3.70 5.66
CA ASP A 771 25.85 -2.45 5.68
C ASP A 771 25.88 -1.72 4.32
N GLU A 772 26.89 -1.97 3.48
CA GLU A 772 27.11 -1.24 2.22
C GLU A 772 26.83 -2.06 0.97
N ARG A 773 27.01 -3.38 1.01
CA ARG A 773 26.89 -4.26 -0.16
C ARG A 773 26.40 -5.66 0.19
N ILE A 774 25.86 -6.34 -0.83
CA ILE A 774 25.43 -7.74 -0.79
C ILE A 774 26.16 -8.44 -1.93
N ASP A 775 27.02 -9.39 -1.60
CA ASP A 775 27.88 -10.10 -2.54
C ASP A 775 27.55 -11.60 -2.56
N ALA A 776 27.67 -12.24 -3.73
CA ALA A 776 27.71 -13.68 -3.87
C ALA A 776 29.11 -14.13 -4.27
N ILE A 777 29.70 -15.02 -3.50
CA ILE A 777 31.02 -15.61 -3.74
C ILE A 777 30.81 -17.06 -4.16
N LYS A 778 30.96 -17.32 -5.47
CA LYS A 778 30.98 -18.68 -6.03
C LYS A 778 32.25 -19.41 -5.59
N LEU A 779 32.11 -20.67 -5.20
CA LEU A 779 33.21 -21.51 -4.76
C LEU A 779 33.60 -22.50 -5.86
N ASP A 780 34.61 -22.12 -6.65
CA ASP A 780 35.04 -22.88 -7.84
C ASP A 780 35.65 -24.26 -7.52
N THR A 781 36.08 -24.49 -6.28
CA THR A 781 36.65 -25.78 -5.86
C THR A 781 36.17 -26.15 -4.46
N VAL A 782 35.32 -27.18 -4.40
CA VAL A 782 34.87 -27.77 -3.14
C VAL A 782 35.67 -29.03 -2.86
N LYS A 783 36.37 -29.08 -1.73
CA LYS A 783 37.17 -30.25 -1.36
C LYS A 783 36.23 -31.35 -0.87
N MET A 784 36.14 -32.43 -1.64
CA MET A 784 35.42 -33.65 -1.24
C MET A 784 36.31 -34.58 -0.41
N MET A 785 35.77 -35.04 0.72
CA MET A 785 36.34 -36.08 1.58
C MET A 785 35.32 -37.22 1.66
N GLY A 786 35.44 -38.20 0.77
CA GLY A 786 34.38 -39.20 0.56
C GLY A 786 33.13 -38.52 -0.03
N ASN A 787 31.98 -38.69 0.62
CA ASN A 787 30.72 -38.02 0.26
C ASN A 787 30.52 -36.67 0.97
N THR A 788 31.55 -36.14 1.64
CA THR A 788 31.43 -34.89 2.41
C THR A 788 32.25 -33.77 1.78
N ALA A 789 31.58 -32.69 1.38
CA ALA A 789 32.19 -31.43 1.01
C ALA A 789 32.60 -30.65 2.26
N VAL A 790 33.85 -30.18 2.33
CA VAL A 790 34.34 -29.33 3.44
C VAL A 790 34.91 -28.04 2.89
N ILE A 791 34.37 -26.91 3.33
CA ILE A 791 34.77 -25.56 2.95
C ILE A 791 35.19 -24.81 4.21
N SER A 792 36.32 -24.12 4.13
CA SER A 792 36.80 -23.20 5.17
C SER A 792 37.44 -21.99 4.49
N MET A 793 36.91 -20.80 4.77
CA MET A 793 37.30 -19.56 4.09
C MET A 793 37.58 -18.45 5.10
N PRO A 794 38.76 -17.80 5.03
CA PRO A 794 39.03 -16.62 5.83
C PRO A 794 38.26 -15.40 5.31
N PHE A 795 37.77 -14.55 6.22
CA PHE A 795 37.09 -13.30 5.89
C PHE A 795 37.43 -12.21 6.91
N PHE A 796 37.75 -11.00 6.43
CA PHE A 796 38.02 -9.84 7.29
C PHE A 796 36.75 -9.04 7.56
N ILE A 797 36.45 -8.78 8.82
CA ILE A 797 35.28 -8.00 9.23
C ILE A 797 35.55 -6.51 9.08
N ASN A 798 34.95 -5.89 8.07
CA ASN A 798 35.14 -4.49 7.70
C ASN A 798 33.84 -3.66 7.68
N SER A 799 32.78 -4.18 8.30
CA SER A 799 31.47 -3.53 8.40
C SER A 799 30.95 -3.66 9.83
N GLU A 800 30.04 -2.77 10.24
CA GLU A 800 29.39 -2.83 11.56
C GLU A 800 28.56 -4.11 11.68
N ASN A 801 27.77 -4.44 10.65
CA ASN A 801 27.04 -5.68 10.52
C ASN A 801 27.58 -6.49 9.36
N THR A 802 27.81 -7.79 9.58
CA THR A 802 28.11 -8.74 8.51
C THR A 802 27.27 -10.00 8.71
N VAL A 803 26.54 -10.41 7.68
CA VAL A 803 25.69 -11.60 7.70
C VAL A 803 26.15 -12.56 6.62
N PHE A 804 26.25 -13.84 6.96
CA PHE A 804 26.67 -14.90 6.06
C PHE A 804 25.57 -15.94 5.92
N ARG A 805 25.26 -16.36 4.70
CA ARG A 805 24.43 -17.54 4.41
C ARG A 805 24.96 -18.29 3.20
N PHE A 806 24.71 -19.58 3.13
CA PHE A 806 25.04 -20.42 1.99
C PHE A 806 23.82 -20.85 1.21
N ARG A 807 24.05 -21.10 -0.08
CA ARG A 807 23.23 -21.97 -0.91
C ARG A 807 24.12 -22.88 -1.75
N GLY A 808 23.57 -24.00 -2.19
CA GLY A 808 24.25 -24.87 -3.14
C GLY A 808 23.27 -25.72 -3.93
N SER A 809 23.77 -26.37 -4.98
CA SER A 809 22.94 -27.07 -5.94
C SER A 809 23.46 -28.45 -6.32
N HIS A 810 22.52 -29.32 -6.68
CA HIS A 810 22.74 -30.58 -7.39
C HIS A 810 21.92 -30.56 -8.69
N ILE A 811 22.53 -30.89 -9.81
CA ILE A 811 21.91 -30.99 -11.13
C ILE A 811 21.90 -32.46 -11.53
N ASN A 812 20.70 -33.02 -11.67
CA ASN A 812 20.56 -34.41 -12.07
C ASN A 812 20.63 -34.58 -13.60
N LEU A 813 20.60 -35.83 -14.08
CA LEU A 813 20.70 -36.18 -15.50
C LEU A 813 19.53 -35.65 -16.35
N ALA A 814 18.43 -35.24 -15.72
CA ALA A 814 17.27 -34.64 -16.36
C ALA A 814 17.33 -33.11 -16.41
N ASP A 815 18.50 -32.50 -16.16
CA ASP A 815 18.73 -31.06 -16.06
C ASP A 815 17.85 -30.36 -15.01
N GLN A 816 17.39 -31.09 -13.98
CA GLN A 816 16.67 -30.51 -12.85
C GLN A 816 17.67 -30.06 -11.79
N THR A 817 17.76 -28.74 -11.60
CA THR A 817 18.52 -28.16 -10.48
C THR A 817 17.72 -28.25 -9.18
N MET A 818 18.33 -28.87 -8.18
CA MET A 818 17.84 -28.98 -6.80
C MET A 818 18.74 -28.17 -5.88
N MET A 819 18.16 -27.43 -4.95
CA MET A 819 18.91 -26.48 -4.12
C MET A 819 18.80 -26.80 -2.63
N PHE A 820 19.85 -26.48 -1.87
CA PHE A 820 19.76 -26.26 -0.43
C PHE A 820 20.05 -24.79 -0.09
N TYR A 821 19.47 -24.31 1.02
CA TYR A 821 19.72 -22.99 1.58
C TYR A 821 19.92 -23.10 3.09
N THR A 822 20.87 -22.34 3.65
CA THR A 822 21.07 -22.23 5.10
C THR A 822 20.47 -20.96 5.65
N ASN A 823 19.98 -20.97 6.88
CA ASN A 823 19.74 -19.70 7.58
C ASN A 823 21.06 -18.96 7.90
N PRO A 824 21.00 -17.63 8.07
CA PRO A 824 22.18 -16.80 8.24
C PRO A 824 22.86 -16.90 9.61
N ILE A 825 24.13 -16.53 9.65
CA ILE A 825 24.92 -16.20 10.85
C ILE A 825 25.24 -14.71 10.80
N LYS A 826 24.99 -13.98 11.90
CA LYS A 826 25.29 -12.54 12.01
C LYS A 826 26.55 -12.30 12.84
N LEU A 827 27.41 -11.40 12.40
CA LEU A 827 28.48 -10.81 13.20
C LEU A 827 28.24 -9.31 13.34
N VAL A 828 28.49 -8.78 14.53
CA VAL A 828 28.42 -7.35 14.85
C VAL A 828 29.79 -6.88 15.31
N SER A 829 30.39 -5.99 14.54
CA SER A 829 31.69 -5.41 14.86
C SER A 829 31.58 -4.37 15.98
N ARG A 830 32.53 -4.37 16.90
CA ARG A 830 32.71 -3.29 17.87
C ARG A 830 33.41 -2.13 17.17
N VAL A 831 32.64 -1.15 16.74
CA VAL A 831 33.20 0.13 16.27
C VAL A 831 33.72 0.88 17.51
N ASN A 832 35.04 1.10 17.59
CA ASN A 832 35.66 1.93 18.63
C ASN A 832 35.32 3.41 18.46
#